data_AF-A0A8H7KH50-F1
#
_entry.id   AF-A0A8H7KH50-F1
#
_cell.length_a   1.000
_cell.length_b   1.000
_cell.length_c   1.000
_cell.angle_alpha   90.00
_cell.angle_beta   90.00
_cell.angle_gamma   90.00
#
_symmetry.space_group_name_H-M   'P 1'
#
loop_
_entity.id
_entity.type
_entity.pdbx_description
1 polymer ?
#
loop_
_entity_poly.entity_id
_entity_poly.type
_entity_poly.pdbx_seq_one_letter_code
_entity_poly.pdbx_strand_id
1 'polypeptide(L)'
;MLKCPLDSFLETLSPFSPHSRWIDRAYEHLEAKRLLGTPAETTLPPKSPPTRTTKNSRKAATFAALPGQDVHESDPGNVDTVQWEAYRNMSPACTTTNEMQTFKHLEEIVKALYDCPDPDRNSQRKLNGYRYLDCPGTDMASEIMGAGLKVDAVIYDPDIYKQGSKVIPLAAAQTAVVMEFKKEATLKNVYENRKQLVSAANHILNDDPRRNWMYGITIENTKMSLWYFSRSYSMKSASFSFTKDFRSFIRVFLSFLYATDEELGHDPSIFRKYYKKEWCYIYKLRTAQGSKYYRTEGPLYNSRSHCITGRKSRVWEVIEVTSQDDLTALPGEQKVALKDCWVDEGLLSEKEIQDQIFNKLKNVREAAYEWAPPELKKRIKAGLACPEAYLMKVKWDWKQKANKEKPEDCRPAPDLLSYPVACSIATEDVIASSHTSQATKNPLSMSNPHSPVPVEGQAIPEEQKREYRVKQHYRVVYADLGESLAYATNLADAVRAFEDIFIALTLLFLAGWVHRDVSEGNIILVRNGNGVRAKLNDLEYARDFNQDDRVVSTDPKTGTPYFMPIEIHSGDFLSLKTTAKRSISSRMKSGGDESFAMSHQRVLRYHSVHDLESLWWIMVFIILKRIKGSRPLPSRIFTTDHFPHPDRRKFFTRGSYLETRLRPLVPDLLCKCATHIFLAAYNEQLCHFYVNGRVDDTEDYQGVYESLWEGIEYWMGLTKDIKMELEDPRKRIPTDSQAIRKRARSVGSSGGDHSDSRGSLEGPSDRKKQKGVNGGQATDEEGTAVQGMGGIAREDSNPRIRGTWD
;
A
#
# COMPACT_ATOMS: atom_id res chain seq x y z
N MET A 1 4.94 -11.34 9.17
CA MET A 1 4.69 -12.60 8.43
C MET A 1 4.66 -13.75 9.43
N LEU A 2 4.04 -14.85 9.04
CA LEU A 2 3.84 -16.04 9.87
C LEU A 2 4.43 -17.27 9.17
N LYS A 3 4.76 -18.31 9.94
CA LYS A 3 5.08 -19.65 9.43
C LYS A 3 4.26 -20.71 10.15
N CYS A 4 3.91 -21.79 9.46
CA CYS A 4 3.20 -22.95 10.02
C CYS A 4 3.78 -24.26 9.46
N PRO A 5 3.49 -25.42 10.09
CA PRO A 5 3.74 -26.74 9.51
C PRO A 5 3.07 -26.92 8.14
N LEU A 6 3.55 -27.90 7.36
CA LEU A 6 3.00 -28.16 6.03
C LEU A 6 1.55 -28.66 6.10
N ASP A 7 1.26 -29.60 7.00
CA ASP A 7 -0.08 -30.20 7.12
C ASP A 7 -1.13 -29.14 7.49
N SER A 8 -0.83 -28.30 8.47
CA SER A 8 -1.70 -27.19 8.90
C SER A 8 -1.96 -26.20 7.76
N PHE A 9 -0.95 -25.94 6.90
CA PHE A 9 -1.14 -25.15 5.69
C PHE A 9 -2.08 -25.85 4.69
N LEU A 10 -1.85 -27.13 4.42
CA LEU A 10 -2.62 -27.92 3.46
C LEU A 10 -4.08 -28.11 3.89
N GLU A 11 -4.35 -28.18 5.19
CA GLU A 11 -5.69 -28.32 5.75
C GLU A 11 -6.45 -26.99 5.78
N THR A 12 -5.80 -25.92 6.23
CA THR A 12 -6.48 -24.65 6.51
C THR A 12 -6.43 -23.67 5.33
N LEU A 13 -5.30 -23.62 4.62
CA LEU A 13 -5.02 -22.55 3.65
C LEU A 13 -5.05 -23.01 2.20
N SER A 14 -4.84 -24.30 1.90
CA SER A 14 -4.98 -24.84 0.54
C SER A 14 -6.33 -24.43 -0.11
N PRO A 15 -6.41 -24.24 -1.44
CA PRO A 15 -7.68 -23.96 -2.12
C PRO A 15 -8.78 -24.96 -1.70
N PHE A 16 -8.46 -26.24 -1.73
CA PHE A 16 -9.20 -27.34 -1.13
C PHE A 16 -8.24 -28.52 -0.86
N SER A 17 -8.72 -29.60 -0.24
CA SER A 17 -7.93 -30.81 0.01
C SER A 17 -8.44 -32.00 -0.83
N PRO A 18 -7.70 -32.43 -1.87
CA PRO A 18 -7.96 -33.70 -2.54
C PRO A 18 -7.92 -34.86 -1.55
N HIS A 19 -8.82 -35.83 -1.68
CA HIS A 19 -8.82 -37.01 -0.82
C HIS A 19 -7.72 -38.00 -1.24
N SER A 20 -7.30 -38.88 -0.33
CA SER A 20 -6.17 -39.82 -0.53
C SER A 20 -6.28 -40.65 -1.81
N ARG A 21 -7.45 -41.25 -2.07
CA ARG A 21 -7.67 -42.06 -3.29
C ARG A 21 -7.42 -41.31 -4.61
N TRP A 22 -7.65 -39.99 -4.65
CA TRP A 22 -7.36 -39.19 -5.83
C TRP A 22 -5.86 -38.98 -5.99
N ILE A 23 -5.16 -38.69 -4.88
CA ILE A 23 -3.69 -38.58 -4.85
C ILE A 23 -3.05 -39.90 -5.29
N ASP A 24 -3.54 -41.05 -4.82
CA ASP A 24 -3.07 -42.38 -5.21
C ASP A 24 -3.21 -42.61 -6.72
N ARG A 25 -4.39 -42.33 -7.28
CA ARG A 25 -4.64 -42.49 -8.72
C ARG A 25 -3.76 -41.58 -9.57
N ALA A 26 -3.54 -40.35 -9.13
CA ALA A 26 -2.66 -39.41 -9.83
C ALA A 26 -1.19 -39.88 -9.75
N TYR A 27 -0.76 -40.46 -8.63
CA TYR A 27 0.55 -41.06 -8.49
C TYR A 27 0.74 -42.22 -9.49
N GLU A 28 -0.20 -43.17 -9.53
CA GLU A 28 -0.20 -44.29 -10.49
C GLU A 28 -0.17 -43.80 -11.95
N HIS A 29 -0.89 -42.71 -12.25
CA HIS A 29 -0.89 -42.12 -13.59
C HIS A 29 0.48 -41.54 -13.99
N LEU A 30 1.17 -40.88 -13.06
CA LEU A 30 2.51 -40.34 -13.28
C LEU A 30 3.55 -41.45 -13.44
N GLU A 31 3.42 -42.53 -12.69
CA GLU A 31 4.23 -43.75 -12.83
C GLU A 31 4.04 -44.39 -14.22
N ALA A 32 2.79 -44.55 -14.66
CA ALA A 32 2.47 -45.09 -15.98
C ALA A 32 3.02 -44.23 -17.14
N LYS A 33 3.08 -42.91 -16.96
CA LYS A 33 3.71 -41.98 -17.90
C LYS A 33 5.25 -41.95 -17.81
N ARG A 34 5.86 -42.77 -16.94
CA ARG A 34 7.32 -42.86 -16.70
C ARG A 34 7.94 -41.53 -16.26
N LEU A 35 7.17 -40.71 -15.55
CA LEU A 35 7.66 -39.45 -14.97
C LEU A 35 8.31 -39.68 -13.60
N LEU A 36 8.01 -40.81 -12.96
CA LEU A 36 8.65 -41.29 -11.74
C LEU A 36 9.69 -42.38 -12.09
N GLY A 37 10.87 -42.31 -11.48
CA GLY A 37 11.94 -43.28 -11.71
C GLY A 37 11.78 -44.55 -10.89
N THR A 38 12.13 -45.70 -11.49
CA THR A 38 12.18 -46.99 -10.79
C THR A 38 13.48 -47.12 -9.98
N PRO A 39 13.46 -47.75 -8.79
CA PRO A 39 14.68 -48.05 -8.04
C PRO A 39 15.69 -48.81 -8.91
N ALA A 40 16.96 -48.42 -8.86
CA ALA A 40 18.00 -49.10 -9.63
C ALA A 40 18.26 -50.49 -9.00
N GLU A 41 18.10 -51.56 -9.77
CA GLU A 41 18.59 -52.89 -9.36
C GLU A 41 20.10 -52.83 -9.15
N THR A 42 20.53 -52.99 -7.91
CA THR A 42 21.93 -52.95 -7.49
C THR A 42 22.68 -54.19 -8.01
N THR A 43 23.21 -54.14 -9.23
CA THR A 43 24.23 -55.09 -9.65
C THR A 43 25.54 -54.76 -8.94
N LEU A 44 25.88 -55.55 -7.91
CA LEU A 44 27.14 -55.47 -7.18
C LEU A 44 28.34 -55.68 -8.14
N PRO A 45 29.36 -54.79 -8.13
CA PRO A 45 30.61 -55.05 -8.84
C PRO A 45 31.50 -56.04 -8.05
N PRO A 46 32.38 -56.81 -8.73
CA PRO A 46 33.19 -57.84 -8.08
C PRO A 46 34.30 -57.23 -7.22
N LYS A 47 34.56 -57.87 -6.07
CA LYS A 47 35.58 -57.49 -5.09
C LYS A 47 36.99 -57.53 -5.68
N SER A 48 37.75 -56.44 -5.55
CA SER A 48 39.20 -56.41 -5.70
C SER A 48 39.93 -56.33 -4.34
N PRO A 49 41.19 -56.82 -4.22
CA PRO A 49 41.84 -57.15 -2.95
C PRO A 49 42.51 -55.94 -2.25
N PRO A 50 42.97 -56.09 -0.98
CA PRO A 50 43.31 -54.97 -0.13
C PRO A 50 44.76 -54.49 -0.30
N THR A 51 44.98 -53.19 -0.23
CA THR A 51 46.33 -52.59 -0.13
C THR A 51 46.46 -51.64 1.06
N ARG A 52 47.67 -51.69 1.63
CA ARG A 52 48.11 -51.20 2.94
C ARG A 52 48.06 -49.68 3.12
N THR A 53 47.69 -49.33 4.35
CA THR A 53 47.95 -48.13 5.15
C THR A 53 49.23 -47.34 4.87
N THR A 54 49.13 -45.99 4.95
CA THR A 54 50.06 -45.13 5.70
C THR A 54 49.33 -43.97 6.38
N LYS A 55 49.77 -43.68 7.62
CA LYS A 55 49.30 -42.65 8.56
C LYS A 55 50.03 -41.32 8.34
N ASN A 56 49.33 -40.21 8.61
CA ASN A 56 49.74 -38.96 9.29
C ASN A 56 48.88 -37.79 8.73
N SER A 57 48.38 -36.81 9.47
CA SER A 57 48.65 -36.31 10.82
C SER A 57 47.47 -35.43 11.30
N ARG A 58 47.29 -35.39 12.62
CA ARG A 58 46.33 -34.57 13.39
C ARG A 58 46.52 -33.06 13.18
N LYS A 59 45.42 -32.31 13.17
CA LYS A 59 45.24 -31.07 13.96
C LYS A 59 43.75 -30.87 14.25
N ALA A 60 43.42 -30.92 15.54
CA ALA A 60 42.11 -30.60 16.08
C ALA A 60 42.05 -29.10 16.37
N ALA A 61 40.94 -28.46 16.01
CA ALA A 61 40.51 -27.20 16.58
C ALA A 61 39.01 -27.32 16.87
N THR A 62 38.72 -27.38 18.17
CA THR A 62 37.40 -27.42 18.79
C THR A 62 36.68 -26.09 18.52
N PHE A 63 35.51 -26.13 17.89
CA PHE A 63 34.57 -25.00 17.87
C PHE A 63 33.24 -25.46 18.47
N ALA A 64 32.83 -24.72 19.51
CA ALA A 64 31.61 -24.92 20.26
C ALA A 64 30.37 -24.66 19.39
N ALA A 65 29.33 -25.47 19.60
CA ALA A 65 28.02 -25.35 18.97
C ALA A 65 27.25 -24.13 19.52
N LEU A 66 26.58 -23.38 18.64
CA LEU A 66 25.58 -22.35 18.97
C LEU A 66 24.19 -22.80 18.44
N PRO A 67 23.09 -22.45 19.15
CA PRO A 67 21.79 -23.07 18.96
C PRO A 67 20.98 -22.42 17.82
N GLY A 68 20.25 -23.22 17.03
CA GLY A 68 19.26 -22.73 16.06
C GLY A 68 19.40 -23.24 14.62
N GLN A 69 20.28 -24.22 14.35
CA GLN A 69 20.25 -24.96 13.10
C GLN A 69 19.22 -26.09 13.19
N ASP A 70 18.26 -26.11 12.26
CA ASP A 70 17.55 -27.35 11.93
C ASP A 70 18.63 -28.39 11.56
N VAL A 71 18.67 -29.44 12.36
CA VAL A 71 19.71 -30.47 12.37
C VAL A 71 19.84 -31.07 10.97
N HIS A 72 21.05 -31.00 10.41
CA HIS A 72 21.46 -31.81 9.27
C HIS A 72 21.53 -33.28 9.72
N GLU A 73 20.45 -34.02 9.58
CA GLU A 73 20.56 -35.47 9.39
C GLU A 73 21.07 -35.71 7.97
N SER A 74 22.39 -35.81 7.84
CA SER A 74 22.98 -36.56 6.75
C SER A 74 22.72 -38.04 7.01
N ASP A 75 21.59 -38.54 6.49
CA ASP A 75 21.27 -39.96 6.48
C ASP A 75 22.23 -40.68 5.50
N PRO A 76 23.07 -41.62 5.96
CA PRO A 76 23.97 -42.36 5.10
C PRO A 76 23.21 -43.47 4.39
N GLY A 77 22.90 -43.25 3.10
CA GLY A 77 22.66 -44.31 2.13
C GLY A 77 21.40 -45.15 2.36
N ASN A 78 20.24 -44.63 1.94
CA ASN A 78 19.12 -45.47 1.53
C ASN A 78 18.84 -45.22 0.04
N VAL A 79 19.22 -46.17 -0.81
CA VAL A 79 19.19 -46.07 -2.29
C VAL A 79 17.83 -46.47 -2.90
N ASP A 80 16.82 -46.71 -2.07
CA ASP A 80 15.48 -47.14 -2.53
C ASP A 80 14.38 -46.07 -2.40
N THR A 81 14.70 -44.79 -2.67
CA THR A 81 13.67 -43.75 -2.75
C THR A 81 13.36 -43.39 -4.20
N VAL A 82 12.12 -43.62 -4.63
CA VAL A 82 11.56 -43.12 -5.90
C VAL A 82 11.93 -41.63 -6.03
N GLN A 83 12.45 -41.24 -7.18
CA GLN A 83 12.78 -39.85 -7.54
C GLN A 83 12.05 -39.52 -8.85
N TRP A 84 11.70 -38.26 -9.08
CA TRP A 84 11.29 -37.85 -10.44
C TRP A 84 12.39 -38.26 -11.43
N GLU A 85 12.01 -38.78 -12.58
CA GLU A 85 12.99 -39.29 -13.54
C GLU A 85 14.02 -38.22 -13.94
N ALA A 86 13.57 -36.97 -14.08
CA ALA A 86 14.40 -35.82 -14.38
C ALA A 86 15.44 -35.46 -13.29
N TYR A 87 15.24 -35.90 -12.04
CA TYR A 87 16.13 -35.61 -10.91
C TYR A 87 16.82 -36.87 -10.36
N ARG A 88 16.76 -37.99 -11.11
CA ARG A 88 17.38 -39.25 -10.73
C ARG A 88 18.89 -39.06 -10.50
N ASN A 89 19.34 -39.28 -9.27
CA ASN A 89 20.74 -39.19 -8.86
C ASN A 89 21.40 -37.79 -9.04
N MET A 90 20.62 -36.74 -9.32
CA MET A 90 21.13 -35.37 -9.48
C MET A 90 20.18 -34.34 -8.88
N SER A 91 20.66 -33.58 -7.89
CA SER A 91 19.90 -32.43 -7.38
C SER A 91 19.98 -31.24 -8.33
N PRO A 92 19.00 -30.32 -8.34
CA PRO A 92 19.06 -29.06 -9.09
C PRO A 92 20.37 -28.27 -8.92
N ALA A 93 20.97 -28.30 -7.72
CA ALA A 93 22.25 -27.65 -7.44
C ALA A 93 23.44 -28.29 -8.21
N CYS A 94 23.34 -29.56 -8.59
CA CYS A 94 24.40 -30.31 -9.24
C CYS A 94 24.36 -30.20 -10.78
N THR A 95 23.33 -29.60 -11.36
CA THR A 95 23.22 -29.48 -12.82
C THR A 95 24.10 -28.34 -13.35
N THR A 96 24.67 -28.52 -14.54
CA THR A 96 25.44 -27.47 -15.24
C THR A 96 24.55 -26.50 -16.02
N THR A 97 23.27 -26.85 -16.21
CA THR A 97 22.26 -26.06 -16.92
C THR A 97 21.78 -24.85 -16.11
N ASN A 98 21.17 -23.85 -16.77
CA ASN A 98 20.58 -22.70 -16.07
C ASN A 98 19.28 -23.07 -15.33
N GLU A 99 18.80 -22.19 -14.44
CA GLU A 99 17.63 -22.47 -13.58
C GLU A 99 16.40 -22.88 -14.39
N MET A 100 16.13 -22.17 -15.50
CA MET A 100 15.01 -22.47 -16.40
C MET A 100 15.06 -23.90 -16.93
N GLN A 101 16.20 -24.35 -17.45
CA GLN A 101 16.35 -25.71 -17.97
C GLN A 101 16.25 -26.76 -16.86
N THR A 102 16.76 -26.45 -15.67
CA THR A 102 16.72 -27.37 -14.52
C THR A 102 15.29 -27.62 -14.01
N PHE A 103 14.40 -26.62 -14.06
CA PHE A 103 13.03 -26.74 -13.55
C PHE A 103 11.97 -26.99 -14.62
N LYS A 104 12.33 -26.98 -15.91
CA LYS A 104 11.41 -27.20 -17.04
C LYS A 104 10.54 -28.46 -16.93
N HIS A 105 11.05 -29.50 -16.29
CA HIS A 105 10.34 -30.77 -16.09
C HIS A 105 9.06 -30.62 -15.26
N LEU A 106 8.95 -29.57 -14.43
CA LEU A 106 7.74 -29.26 -13.67
C LEU A 106 6.55 -29.03 -14.61
N GLU A 107 6.76 -28.39 -15.76
CA GLU A 107 5.70 -28.17 -16.74
C GLU A 107 5.09 -29.49 -17.24
N GLU A 108 5.93 -30.48 -17.54
CA GLU A 108 5.51 -31.81 -18.02
C GLU A 108 4.74 -32.58 -16.95
N ILE A 109 5.25 -32.57 -15.70
CA ILE A 109 4.61 -33.22 -14.55
C ILE A 109 3.25 -32.58 -14.28
N VAL A 110 3.19 -31.25 -14.20
CA VAL A 110 1.95 -30.53 -13.90
C VAL A 110 0.93 -30.71 -15.02
N LYS A 111 1.35 -30.71 -16.30
CA LYS A 111 0.47 -31.04 -17.44
C LYS A 111 -0.10 -32.46 -17.33
N ALA A 112 0.69 -33.44 -16.89
CA ALA A 112 0.19 -34.80 -16.73
C ALA A 112 -0.93 -34.92 -15.68
N LEU A 113 -0.95 -34.04 -14.67
CA LEU A 113 -2.02 -33.97 -13.67
C LEU A 113 -3.36 -33.41 -14.21
N TYR A 114 -3.38 -32.80 -15.40
CA TYR A 114 -4.63 -32.28 -16.01
C TYR A 114 -5.55 -33.44 -16.41
N ASP A 115 -4.94 -34.56 -16.79
CA ASP A 115 -5.65 -35.78 -17.21
C ASP A 115 -6.07 -36.66 -16.03
N CYS A 116 -5.96 -36.17 -14.79
CA CYS A 116 -6.26 -36.91 -13.56
C CYS A 116 -7.51 -36.37 -12.86
N PRO A 117 -8.74 -36.56 -13.40
CA PRO A 117 -9.96 -36.11 -12.74
C PRO A 117 -10.23 -36.91 -11.45
N ASP A 118 -11.03 -36.31 -10.58
CA ASP A 118 -11.51 -36.93 -9.34
C ASP A 118 -12.09 -38.33 -9.63
N PRO A 119 -11.59 -39.40 -8.98
CA PRO A 119 -12.16 -40.74 -9.15
C PRO A 119 -13.58 -40.89 -8.59
N ASP A 120 -14.03 -39.99 -7.71
CA ASP A 120 -15.41 -39.98 -7.23
C ASP A 120 -16.35 -39.44 -8.32
N ARG A 121 -17.23 -40.32 -8.83
CA ARG A 121 -18.21 -39.98 -9.87
C ARG A 121 -19.27 -38.99 -9.39
N ASN A 122 -19.44 -38.83 -8.08
CA ASN A 122 -20.36 -37.87 -7.49
C ASN A 122 -19.70 -36.50 -7.28
N SER A 123 -18.39 -36.38 -7.48
CA SER A 123 -17.67 -35.13 -7.37
C SER A 123 -18.10 -34.17 -8.48
N GLN A 124 -18.46 -32.94 -8.10
CA GLN A 124 -18.75 -31.88 -9.05
C GLN A 124 -17.48 -31.13 -9.51
N ARG A 125 -16.30 -31.51 -9.00
CA ARG A 125 -15.04 -30.83 -9.32
C ARG A 125 -14.59 -31.16 -10.75
N LYS A 126 -14.23 -30.11 -11.47
CA LYS A 126 -13.74 -30.18 -12.84
C LYS A 126 -12.45 -29.37 -12.95
N LEU A 127 -11.64 -29.68 -13.96
CA LEU A 127 -10.48 -28.89 -14.30
C LEU A 127 -10.92 -27.44 -14.55
N ASN A 128 -10.23 -26.48 -13.94
CA ASN A 128 -10.66 -25.08 -13.92
C ASN A 128 -10.18 -24.25 -15.12
N GLY A 129 -9.45 -24.85 -16.06
CA GLY A 129 -8.96 -24.17 -17.28
C GLY A 129 -7.68 -23.36 -17.10
N TYR A 130 -7.22 -23.14 -15.87
CA TYR A 130 -5.91 -22.52 -15.60
C TYR A 130 -4.79 -23.43 -16.11
N ARG A 131 -3.67 -22.82 -16.49
CA ARG A 131 -2.50 -23.46 -17.10
C ARG A 131 -1.23 -23.17 -16.31
N TYR A 132 -0.38 -24.18 -16.14
CA TYR A 132 1.00 -23.96 -15.69
C TYR A 132 1.85 -23.45 -16.87
N LEU A 133 2.68 -22.45 -16.64
CA LEU A 133 3.59 -21.87 -17.62
C LEU A 133 4.90 -21.45 -16.96
N ASP A 134 6.02 -21.96 -17.48
CA ASP A 134 7.33 -21.39 -17.21
C ASP A 134 7.46 -20.06 -17.96
N CYS A 135 7.80 -18.99 -17.26
CA CYS A 135 7.89 -17.64 -17.84
C CYS A 135 9.12 -16.83 -17.35
N PRO A 136 10.31 -17.44 -17.20
CA PRO A 136 11.45 -16.75 -16.64
C PRO A 136 11.83 -15.54 -17.50
N GLY A 137 12.08 -14.42 -16.86
CA GLY A 137 12.49 -13.19 -17.55
C GLY A 137 11.37 -12.45 -18.30
N THR A 138 10.15 -12.99 -18.35
CA THR A 138 8.99 -12.37 -19.01
C THR A 138 8.43 -11.26 -18.14
N ASP A 139 8.39 -10.04 -18.67
CA ASP A 139 7.74 -8.92 -18.00
C ASP A 139 6.23 -9.12 -18.01
N MET A 140 5.63 -9.27 -16.82
CA MET A 140 4.19 -9.29 -16.69
C MET A 140 3.61 -7.93 -17.02
N ALA A 141 2.67 -7.91 -17.96
CA ALA A 141 1.89 -6.74 -18.27
C ALA A 141 1.08 -6.31 -17.04
N SER A 142 1.00 -5.00 -16.85
CA SER A 142 0.34 -4.38 -15.71
C SER A 142 -0.47 -3.20 -16.21
N GLU A 143 -1.70 -3.05 -15.73
CA GLU A 143 -2.48 -1.82 -15.96
C GLU A 143 -1.85 -0.64 -15.20
N ILE A 144 -1.04 -0.96 -14.20
CA ILE A 144 -0.19 -0.03 -13.46
C ILE A 144 1.11 0.25 -14.26
N MET A 145 1.19 1.45 -14.86
CA MET A 145 2.43 1.92 -15.51
C MET A 145 3.63 1.96 -14.53
N GLY A 146 4.79 1.50 -15.01
CA GLY A 146 6.09 1.60 -14.33
C GLY A 146 6.54 0.37 -13.53
N ALA A 147 5.77 -0.73 -13.56
CA ALA A 147 6.16 -1.98 -12.92
C ALA A 147 6.35 -3.08 -13.96
N GLY A 148 7.58 -3.54 -14.14
CA GLY A 148 7.88 -4.82 -14.79
C GLY A 148 8.08 -5.86 -13.70
N LEU A 149 7.25 -6.90 -13.68
CA LEU A 149 7.37 -8.00 -12.73
C LEU A 149 7.75 -9.27 -13.48
N LYS A 150 8.79 -9.94 -12.99
CA LYS A 150 9.29 -11.21 -13.55
C LYS A 150 9.20 -12.26 -12.46
N VAL A 151 8.68 -13.42 -12.83
CA VAL A 151 8.63 -14.62 -11.99
C VAL A 151 9.07 -15.80 -12.84
N ASP A 152 9.53 -16.87 -12.20
CA ASP A 152 10.02 -18.04 -12.92
C ASP A 152 8.89 -18.87 -13.54
N ALA A 153 7.76 -19.01 -12.85
CA ALA A 153 6.58 -19.69 -13.37
C ALA A 153 5.26 -19.19 -12.76
N VAL A 154 4.15 -19.49 -13.44
CA VAL A 154 2.80 -19.15 -13.01
C VAL A 154 1.80 -20.29 -13.24
N ILE A 155 0.73 -20.31 -12.44
CA ILE A 155 -0.55 -20.89 -12.85
C ILE A 155 -1.44 -19.71 -13.25
N TYR A 156 -1.88 -19.68 -14.52
CA TYR A 156 -2.59 -18.52 -15.10
C TYR A 156 -3.80 -18.94 -15.93
N ASP A 157 -4.76 -18.01 -16.06
CA ASP A 157 -5.91 -18.17 -16.95
C ASP A 157 -5.61 -17.53 -18.34
N PRO A 158 -5.48 -18.34 -19.40
CA PRO A 158 -5.24 -17.83 -20.76
C PRO A 158 -6.46 -17.10 -21.35
N ASP A 159 -7.65 -17.24 -20.76
CA ASP A 159 -8.91 -16.86 -21.38
C ASP A 159 -9.41 -15.47 -20.97
N ILE A 160 -8.86 -14.89 -19.89
CA ILE A 160 -9.26 -13.58 -19.35
C ILE A 160 -9.33 -12.49 -20.42
N TYR A 161 -8.36 -12.48 -21.34
CA TYR A 161 -8.22 -11.43 -22.35
C TYR A 161 -8.78 -11.79 -23.72
N LYS A 162 -9.41 -12.97 -23.89
CA LYS A 162 -9.93 -13.45 -25.19
C LYS A 162 -10.97 -12.53 -25.83
N GLN A 163 -11.72 -11.77 -25.03
CA GLN A 163 -12.73 -10.82 -25.53
C GLN A 163 -12.10 -9.55 -26.12
N GLY A 164 -10.83 -9.26 -25.81
CA GLY A 164 -10.12 -8.09 -26.31
C GLY A 164 -9.60 -8.27 -27.73
N SER A 165 -9.52 -7.19 -28.49
CA SER A 165 -8.98 -7.23 -29.86
C SER A 165 -7.44 -7.25 -29.93
N LYS A 166 -6.76 -7.10 -28.79
CA LYS A 166 -5.30 -7.08 -28.68
C LYS A 166 -4.84 -8.27 -27.85
N VAL A 167 -3.83 -8.99 -28.35
CA VAL A 167 -3.12 -9.99 -27.55
C VAL A 167 -2.38 -9.27 -26.44
N ILE A 168 -2.74 -9.57 -25.20
CA ILE A 168 -2.08 -9.03 -24.01
C ILE A 168 -1.07 -10.09 -23.55
N PRO A 169 0.23 -9.73 -23.42
CA PRO A 169 1.22 -10.59 -22.78
C PRO A 169 0.75 -11.02 -21.38
N LEU A 170 1.35 -12.07 -20.82
CA LEU A 170 1.04 -12.52 -19.46
C LEU A 170 0.88 -11.33 -18.51
N ALA A 171 -0.29 -11.15 -17.92
CA ALA A 171 -0.58 -10.01 -17.06
C ALA A 171 -0.95 -10.43 -15.64
N ALA A 172 -0.79 -9.52 -14.69
CA ALA A 172 -1.12 -9.77 -13.29
C ALA A 172 -2.55 -10.33 -13.08
N ALA A 173 -3.53 -9.82 -13.85
CA ALA A 173 -4.91 -10.30 -13.80
C ALA A 173 -5.09 -11.78 -14.20
N GLN A 174 -4.19 -12.35 -15.02
CA GLN A 174 -4.23 -13.77 -15.42
C GLN A 174 -3.68 -14.70 -14.36
N THR A 175 -2.81 -14.22 -13.49
CA THR A 175 -1.99 -15.06 -12.61
C THR A 175 -2.74 -15.43 -11.33
N ALA A 176 -2.99 -16.73 -11.10
CA ALA A 176 -3.56 -17.27 -9.86
C ALA A 176 -2.49 -17.69 -8.84
N VAL A 177 -1.40 -18.27 -9.31
CA VAL A 177 -0.27 -18.71 -8.47
C VAL A 177 1.03 -18.23 -9.09
N VAL A 178 1.92 -17.65 -8.29
CA VAL A 178 3.28 -17.25 -8.70
C VAL A 178 4.31 -18.20 -8.11
N MET A 179 5.40 -18.44 -8.85
CA MET A 179 6.47 -19.32 -8.39
C MET A 179 7.85 -18.74 -8.68
N GLU A 180 8.76 -18.94 -7.73
CA GLU A 180 10.16 -18.51 -7.84
C GLU A 180 11.09 -19.67 -7.46
N PHE A 181 12.13 -19.87 -8.26
CA PHE A 181 13.02 -21.00 -8.20
C PHE A 181 14.48 -20.56 -8.04
N LYS A 182 15.23 -21.28 -7.21
CA LYS A 182 16.68 -21.15 -7.11
C LYS A 182 17.32 -22.52 -7.12
N LYS A 183 18.35 -22.71 -7.94
CA LYS A 183 19.07 -24.01 -8.02
C LYS A 183 19.74 -24.40 -6.70
N GLU A 184 20.23 -23.42 -5.95
CA GLU A 184 20.95 -23.64 -4.70
C GLU A 184 20.22 -23.03 -3.51
N ALA A 185 20.26 -23.71 -2.37
CA ALA A 185 19.64 -23.26 -1.11
C ALA A 185 20.61 -22.45 -0.24
N THR A 186 21.45 -21.60 -0.84
CA THR A 186 22.31 -20.67 -0.08
C THR A 186 21.45 -19.60 0.62
N LEU A 187 21.92 -19.03 1.73
CA LEU A 187 21.18 -17.98 2.45
C LEU A 187 20.80 -16.79 1.54
N LYS A 188 21.70 -16.40 0.64
CA LYS A 188 21.47 -15.35 -0.36
C LYS A 188 20.36 -15.71 -1.34
N ASN A 189 20.43 -16.91 -1.92
CA ASN A 189 19.42 -17.34 -2.89
C ASN A 189 18.06 -17.50 -2.24
N VAL A 190 18.01 -18.13 -1.05
CA VAL A 190 16.77 -18.27 -0.28
C VAL A 190 16.15 -16.90 0.04
N TYR A 191 16.96 -15.93 0.47
CA TYR A 191 16.50 -14.57 0.75
C TYR A 191 15.94 -13.88 -0.51
N GLU A 192 16.70 -13.88 -1.62
CA GLU A 192 16.27 -13.25 -2.87
C GLU A 192 15.01 -13.93 -3.43
N ASN A 193 14.92 -15.26 -3.39
CA ASN A 193 13.75 -16.02 -3.88
C ASN A 193 12.47 -15.58 -3.17
N ARG A 194 12.53 -15.48 -1.84
CA ARG A 194 11.39 -15.03 -1.01
C ARG A 194 11.02 -13.59 -1.30
N LYS A 195 12.02 -12.72 -1.44
CA LYS A 195 11.81 -11.30 -1.73
C LYS A 195 11.17 -11.09 -3.10
N GLN A 196 11.61 -11.83 -4.13
CA GLN A 196 11.01 -11.83 -5.47
C GLN A 196 9.55 -12.28 -5.41
N LEU A 197 9.26 -13.41 -4.76
CA LEU A 197 7.90 -13.94 -4.63
C LEU A 197 6.96 -12.96 -3.90
N VAL A 198 7.41 -12.40 -2.77
CA VAL A 198 6.62 -11.44 -1.98
C VAL A 198 6.38 -10.16 -2.77
N SER A 199 7.37 -9.69 -3.53
CA SER A 199 7.22 -8.54 -4.42
C SER A 199 6.19 -8.81 -5.53
N ALA A 200 6.23 -10.01 -6.12
CA ALA A 200 5.26 -10.45 -7.12
C ALA A 200 3.84 -10.49 -6.56
N ALA A 201 3.67 -11.09 -5.37
CA ALA A 201 2.38 -11.16 -4.71
C ALA A 201 1.83 -9.77 -4.36
N ASN A 202 2.67 -8.87 -3.85
CA ASN A 202 2.28 -7.50 -3.56
C ASN A 202 1.79 -6.76 -4.81
N HIS A 203 2.50 -6.91 -5.93
CA HIS A 203 2.13 -6.29 -7.18
C HIS A 203 0.78 -6.82 -7.70
N ILE A 204 0.60 -8.14 -7.80
CA ILE A 204 -0.62 -8.75 -8.33
C ILE A 204 -1.84 -8.40 -7.47
N LEU A 205 -1.73 -8.52 -6.14
CA LEU A 205 -2.81 -8.15 -5.23
C LEU A 205 -3.23 -6.68 -5.37
N ASN A 206 -2.28 -5.78 -5.63
CA ASN A 206 -2.54 -4.35 -5.79
C ASN A 206 -3.03 -3.97 -7.20
N ASP A 207 -2.75 -4.77 -8.22
CA ASP A 207 -3.19 -4.54 -9.60
C ASP A 207 -4.64 -5.05 -9.79
N ASP A 208 -4.88 -6.33 -9.50
CA ASP A 208 -6.17 -6.99 -9.74
C ASP A 208 -7.11 -6.90 -8.52
N PRO A 209 -8.19 -6.07 -8.57
CA PRO A 209 -9.14 -5.91 -7.46
C PRO A 209 -9.95 -7.18 -7.20
N ARG A 210 -9.97 -8.15 -8.13
CA ARG A 210 -10.67 -9.42 -7.91
C ARG A 210 -9.97 -10.28 -6.87
N ARG A 211 -8.75 -9.98 -6.43
CA ARG A 211 -7.99 -10.85 -5.52
C ARG A 211 -8.34 -10.59 -4.06
N ASN A 212 -8.99 -11.56 -3.43
CA ASN A 212 -9.15 -11.62 -1.97
C ASN A 212 -7.89 -12.13 -1.27
N TRP A 213 -7.23 -13.11 -1.88
CA TRP A 213 -5.92 -13.64 -1.51
C TRP A 213 -5.26 -14.24 -2.76
N MET A 214 -4.01 -14.68 -2.63
CA MET A 214 -3.32 -15.45 -3.66
C MET A 214 -2.31 -16.41 -3.05
N TYR A 215 -1.88 -17.37 -3.86
CA TYR A 215 -0.91 -18.38 -3.47
C TYR A 215 0.43 -18.15 -4.17
N GLY A 216 1.49 -18.66 -3.55
CA GLY A 216 2.80 -18.72 -4.18
C GLY A 216 3.58 -19.95 -3.79
N ILE A 217 4.61 -20.25 -4.56
CA ILE A 217 5.53 -21.36 -4.33
C ILE A 217 6.96 -20.82 -4.39
N THR A 218 7.81 -21.22 -3.46
CA THR A 218 9.25 -21.11 -3.64
C THR A 218 9.89 -22.50 -3.71
N ILE A 219 10.86 -22.67 -4.61
CA ILE A 219 11.71 -23.87 -4.67
C ILE A 219 13.17 -23.44 -4.52
N GLU A 220 13.85 -23.96 -3.50
CA GLU A 220 15.29 -23.79 -3.32
C GLU A 220 15.98 -25.16 -3.33
N ASN A 221 16.74 -25.46 -4.38
CA ASN A 221 17.22 -26.80 -4.70
C ASN A 221 16.04 -27.80 -4.78
N THR A 222 15.91 -28.74 -3.84
CA THR A 222 14.78 -29.69 -3.77
C THR A 222 13.70 -29.27 -2.76
N LYS A 223 13.90 -28.18 -2.02
CA LYS A 223 12.99 -27.73 -0.95
C LYS A 223 11.91 -26.84 -1.52
N MET A 224 10.68 -27.31 -1.53
CA MET A 224 9.49 -26.57 -1.94
C MET A 224 8.74 -26.03 -0.71
N SER A 225 8.33 -24.77 -0.75
CA SER A 225 7.50 -24.14 0.29
C SER A 225 6.26 -23.49 -0.33
N LEU A 226 5.13 -23.56 0.38
CA LEU A 226 3.87 -22.94 0.00
C LEU A 226 3.70 -21.60 0.69
N TRP A 227 3.05 -20.67 -0.01
CA TRP A 227 2.77 -19.33 0.48
C TRP A 227 1.30 -18.97 0.29
N TYR A 228 0.76 -18.27 1.28
CA TYR A 228 -0.56 -17.64 1.24
C TYR A 228 -0.40 -16.17 1.55
N PHE A 229 -0.94 -15.32 0.68
CA PHE A 229 -0.90 -13.87 0.80
C PHE A 229 -2.31 -13.31 0.81
N SER A 230 -2.69 -12.62 1.89
CA SER A 230 -3.98 -11.95 2.03
C SER A 230 -3.81 -10.58 2.64
N ARG A 231 -4.90 -9.81 2.71
CA ARG A 231 -4.86 -8.49 3.36
C ARG A 231 -4.80 -8.60 4.89
N SER A 232 -5.14 -9.76 5.44
CA SER A 232 -5.03 -10.10 6.86
C SER A 232 -3.59 -10.43 7.28
N TYR A 233 -2.97 -11.40 6.62
CA TYR A 233 -1.61 -11.86 6.90
C TYR A 233 -0.97 -12.54 5.68
N SER A 234 0.36 -12.72 5.76
CA SER A 234 1.13 -13.56 4.86
C SER A 234 1.72 -14.75 5.62
N MET A 235 1.57 -15.96 5.07
CA MET A 235 1.98 -17.23 5.67
C MET A 235 2.92 -17.98 4.73
N LYS A 236 3.95 -18.61 5.31
CA LYS A 236 4.82 -19.59 4.64
C LYS A 236 4.73 -20.95 5.33
N SER A 237 4.60 -22.04 4.58
CA SER A 237 4.67 -23.40 5.12
C SER A 237 6.11 -23.80 5.48
N ALA A 238 6.24 -24.84 6.30
CA ALA A 238 7.45 -25.65 6.34
C ALA A 238 7.77 -26.19 4.93
N SER A 239 9.05 -26.28 4.61
CA SER A 239 9.48 -26.80 3.31
C SER A 239 9.45 -28.32 3.29
N PHE A 240 9.10 -28.92 2.16
CA PHE A 240 9.23 -30.36 1.92
C PHE A 240 10.08 -30.62 0.67
N SER A 241 10.59 -31.85 0.53
CA SER A 241 11.38 -32.22 -0.64
C SER A 241 10.44 -32.66 -1.78
N PHE A 242 10.25 -31.82 -2.80
CA PHE A 242 9.33 -32.14 -3.90
C PHE A 242 9.80 -33.32 -4.75
N THR A 243 11.09 -33.69 -4.66
CA THR A 243 11.69 -34.83 -5.37
C THR A 243 11.54 -36.15 -4.63
N LYS A 244 11.10 -36.13 -3.37
CA LYS A 244 10.91 -37.32 -2.52
C LYS A 244 9.47 -37.47 -2.05
N ASP A 245 8.81 -36.37 -1.70
CA ASP A 245 7.43 -36.34 -1.25
C ASP A 245 6.48 -35.98 -2.40
N PHE A 246 6.22 -36.98 -3.24
CA PHE A 246 5.32 -36.87 -4.39
C PHE A 246 3.87 -36.66 -3.97
N ARG A 247 3.45 -37.25 -2.84
CA ARG A 247 2.07 -37.17 -2.39
C ARG A 247 1.69 -35.74 -2.05
N SER A 248 2.55 -35.02 -1.32
CA SER A 248 2.35 -33.60 -1.05
C SER A 248 2.40 -32.77 -2.33
N PHE A 249 3.34 -33.04 -3.24
CA PHE A 249 3.42 -32.36 -4.53
C PHE A 249 2.13 -32.52 -5.36
N ILE A 250 1.66 -33.75 -5.53
CA ILE A 250 0.43 -34.09 -6.24
C ILE A 250 -0.78 -33.40 -5.58
N ARG A 251 -0.89 -33.49 -4.25
CA ARG A 251 -1.96 -32.83 -3.48
C ARG A 251 -2.01 -31.33 -3.75
N VAL A 252 -0.86 -30.65 -3.73
CA VAL A 252 -0.75 -29.21 -3.99
C VAL A 252 -1.23 -28.88 -5.41
N PHE A 253 -0.71 -29.55 -6.43
CA PHE A 253 -1.07 -29.18 -7.81
C PHE A 253 -2.50 -29.59 -8.18
N LEU A 254 -3.01 -30.74 -7.73
CA LEU A 254 -4.43 -31.06 -7.89
C LEU A 254 -5.32 -30.01 -7.22
N SER A 255 -4.91 -29.49 -6.04
CA SER A 255 -5.66 -28.44 -5.36
C SER A 255 -5.73 -27.12 -6.16
N PHE A 256 -4.71 -26.79 -6.95
CA PHE A 256 -4.74 -25.58 -7.79
C PHE A 256 -5.49 -25.78 -9.11
N LEU A 257 -5.36 -26.96 -9.73
CA LEU A 257 -5.91 -27.25 -11.06
C LEU A 257 -7.41 -27.54 -11.07
N TYR A 258 -7.96 -27.95 -9.93
CA TYR A 258 -9.39 -28.30 -9.78
C TYR A 258 -10.12 -27.40 -8.77
N ALA A 259 -9.48 -26.29 -8.36
CA ALA A 259 -10.09 -25.29 -7.52
C ALA A 259 -11.04 -24.41 -8.33
N THR A 260 -12.12 -23.97 -7.69
CA THR A 260 -12.93 -22.86 -8.20
C THR A 260 -12.15 -21.54 -8.15
N ASP A 261 -12.59 -20.54 -8.92
CA ASP A 261 -12.02 -19.19 -8.88
C ASP A 261 -12.01 -18.62 -7.45
N GLU A 262 -13.09 -18.84 -6.68
CA GLU A 262 -13.19 -18.44 -5.28
C GLU A 262 -12.14 -19.11 -4.39
N GLU A 263 -11.92 -20.42 -4.54
CA GLU A 263 -10.90 -21.17 -3.79
C GLU A 263 -9.46 -20.72 -4.14
N LEU A 264 -9.25 -20.29 -5.39
CA LEU A 264 -8.02 -19.63 -5.88
C LEU A 264 -7.89 -18.17 -5.41
N GLY A 265 -8.89 -17.64 -4.72
CA GLY A 265 -8.87 -16.30 -4.11
C GLY A 265 -9.42 -15.19 -4.99
N HIS A 266 -10.21 -15.50 -6.01
CA HIS A 266 -10.99 -14.51 -6.74
C HIS A 266 -12.29 -14.16 -6.01
N ASP A 267 -12.67 -12.90 -6.05
CA ASP A 267 -13.93 -12.41 -5.51
C ASP A 267 -15.06 -12.64 -6.54
N PRO A 268 -16.10 -13.42 -6.19
CA PRO A 268 -17.17 -13.79 -7.12
C PRO A 268 -18.14 -12.66 -7.45
N SER A 269 -17.93 -11.48 -6.88
CA SER A 269 -18.76 -10.29 -7.10
C SER A 269 -18.04 -9.19 -7.88
N ILE A 270 -16.79 -9.41 -8.30
CA ILE A 270 -16.04 -8.50 -9.15
C ILE A 270 -15.75 -9.19 -10.47
N PHE A 271 -16.30 -8.64 -11.55
CA PHE A 271 -16.14 -9.19 -12.89
C PHE A 271 -15.24 -8.29 -13.70
N ARG A 272 -14.32 -8.87 -14.47
CA ARG A 272 -13.52 -8.13 -15.46
C ARG A 272 -14.19 -8.28 -16.81
N LYS A 273 -14.51 -7.17 -17.48
CA LYS A 273 -15.25 -7.15 -18.76
C LYS A 273 -14.59 -6.21 -19.76
N TYR A 274 -14.63 -6.59 -21.03
CA TYR A 274 -14.19 -5.73 -22.12
C TYR A 274 -15.37 -4.91 -22.65
N TYR A 275 -15.29 -3.59 -22.55
CA TYR A 275 -16.37 -2.68 -22.91
C TYR A 275 -15.84 -1.43 -23.59
N LYS A 276 -16.46 -1.01 -24.70
CA LYS A 276 -16.05 0.18 -25.48
C LYS A 276 -14.54 0.24 -25.79
N LYS A 277 -13.94 -0.91 -26.08
CA LYS A 277 -12.52 -1.11 -26.39
C LYS A 277 -11.56 -0.99 -25.19
N GLU A 278 -12.07 -0.95 -23.97
CA GLU A 278 -11.28 -0.85 -22.74
C GLU A 278 -11.68 -1.96 -21.74
N TRP A 279 -10.75 -2.32 -20.86
CA TRP A 279 -11.03 -3.25 -19.76
C TRP A 279 -11.58 -2.47 -18.57
N CYS A 280 -12.67 -2.98 -18.00
CA CYS A 280 -13.30 -2.40 -16.82
C CYS A 280 -13.68 -3.49 -15.82
N TYR A 281 -13.98 -3.07 -14.59
CA TYR A 281 -14.50 -3.94 -13.55
C TYR A 281 -15.98 -3.66 -13.33
N ILE A 282 -16.75 -4.71 -13.10
CA ILE A 282 -18.14 -4.67 -12.68
C ILE A 282 -18.22 -5.16 -11.25
N TYR A 283 -18.70 -4.31 -10.35
CA TYR A 283 -18.93 -4.61 -8.96
C TYR A 283 -20.40 -4.97 -8.74
N LYS A 284 -20.67 -6.19 -8.28
CA LYS A 284 -22.00 -6.62 -7.85
C LYS A 284 -22.16 -6.41 -6.35
N LEU A 285 -23.14 -5.60 -5.97
CA LEU A 285 -23.50 -5.34 -4.58
C LEU A 285 -24.85 -5.97 -4.29
N ARG A 286 -24.94 -6.78 -3.22
CA ARG A 286 -26.21 -7.34 -2.75
C ARG A 286 -26.85 -6.33 -1.80
N THR A 287 -27.96 -5.73 -2.20
CA THR A 287 -28.73 -4.81 -1.34
C THR A 287 -30.03 -5.48 -0.90
N ALA A 288 -30.69 -4.92 0.12
CA ALA A 288 -32.03 -5.35 0.53
C ALA A 288 -33.08 -5.26 -0.60
N GLN A 289 -32.81 -4.44 -1.62
CA GLN A 289 -33.70 -4.19 -2.77
C GLN A 289 -33.30 -5.02 -4.01
N GLY A 290 -32.32 -5.91 -3.89
CA GLY A 290 -31.79 -6.72 -4.98
C GLY A 290 -30.31 -6.47 -5.28
N SER A 291 -29.78 -7.15 -6.30
CA SER A 291 -28.40 -6.95 -6.73
C SER A 291 -28.29 -5.67 -7.56
N LYS A 292 -27.33 -4.81 -7.21
CA LYS A 292 -26.92 -3.65 -8.01
C LYS A 292 -25.57 -3.92 -8.66
N TYR A 293 -25.36 -3.34 -9.84
CA TYR A 293 -24.16 -3.53 -10.64
C TYR A 293 -23.54 -2.18 -10.98
N TYR A 294 -22.26 -2.02 -10.66
CA TYR A 294 -21.52 -0.78 -10.91
C TYR A 294 -20.34 -1.04 -11.83
N ARG A 295 -20.33 -0.38 -12.99
CA ARG A 295 -19.17 -0.39 -13.90
C ARG A 295 -18.19 0.71 -13.51
N THR A 296 -16.91 0.38 -13.46
CA THR A 296 -15.83 1.37 -13.30
C THR A 296 -15.62 2.22 -14.55
N GLU A 297 -15.55 3.53 -14.37
CA GLU A 297 -15.18 4.51 -15.40
C GLU A 297 -13.71 4.94 -15.29
N GLY A 298 -13.17 4.96 -14.07
CA GLY A 298 -11.76 5.29 -13.83
C GLY A 298 -11.41 5.31 -12.34
N PRO A 299 -10.11 5.23 -11.98
CA PRO A 299 -9.69 5.32 -10.59
C PRO A 299 -9.72 6.77 -10.09
N LEU A 300 -10.38 7.01 -8.95
CA LEU A 300 -10.29 8.27 -8.20
C LEU A 300 -9.13 8.22 -7.21
N TYR A 301 -8.88 7.04 -6.64
CA TYR A 301 -7.78 6.79 -5.73
C TYR A 301 -7.33 5.34 -5.84
N ASN A 302 -6.03 5.09 -5.95
CA ASN A 302 -5.48 3.74 -5.93
C ASN A 302 -4.10 3.75 -5.24
N SER A 303 -4.07 3.44 -3.96
CA SER A 303 -2.83 3.45 -3.16
C SER A 303 -1.92 2.28 -3.52
N ARG A 304 -0.68 2.58 -3.91
CA ARG A 304 0.35 1.58 -4.19
C ARG A 304 1.21 1.35 -2.96
N SER A 305 0.70 0.58 -2.02
CA SER A 305 1.45 0.22 -0.81
C SER A 305 2.49 -0.87 -1.11
N HIS A 306 3.68 -0.75 -0.53
CA HIS A 306 4.68 -1.83 -0.49
C HIS A 306 4.37 -2.90 0.55
N CYS A 307 3.30 -2.72 1.34
CA CYS A 307 2.81 -3.74 2.25
C CYS A 307 1.72 -4.57 1.58
N ILE A 308 1.67 -5.87 1.86
CA ILE A 308 0.59 -6.75 1.41
C ILE A 308 -0.65 -6.59 2.32
N THR A 309 -0.44 -6.54 3.63
CA THR A 309 -1.52 -6.47 4.63
C THR A 309 -2.01 -5.03 4.86
N GLY A 310 -3.19 -4.91 5.47
CA GLY A 310 -3.84 -3.63 5.81
C GLY A 310 -5.09 -3.36 4.97
N ARG A 311 -5.58 -2.13 5.00
CA ARG A 311 -6.86 -1.73 4.38
C ARG A 311 -6.91 -1.77 2.86
N LYS A 312 -5.80 -1.42 2.19
CA LYS A 312 -5.64 -1.44 0.72
C LYS A 312 -6.81 -0.78 -0.02
N SER A 313 -7.18 0.41 0.43
CA SER A 313 -8.29 1.16 -0.12
C SER A 313 -8.04 1.56 -1.57
N ARG A 314 -9.05 1.28 -2.40
CA ARG A 314 -9.18 1.76 -3.78
C ARG A 314 -10.51 2.49 -3.90
N VAL A 315 -10.54 3.57 -4.67
CA VAL A 315 -11.77 4.32 -4.95
C VAL A 315 -11.90 4.49 -6.45
N TRP A 316 -13.07 4.15 -6.96
CA TRP A 316 -13.44 4.22 -8.37
C TRP A 316 -14.52 5.27 -8.59
N GLU A 317 -14.44 5.95 -9.72
CA GLU A 317 -15.62 6.55 -10.34
C GLU A 317 -16.39 5.41 -11.01
N VAL A 318 -17.68 5.28 -10.69
CA VAL A 318 -18.54 4.21 -11.20
C VAL A 318 -19.88 4.75 -11.67
N ILE A 319 -20.55 3.97 -12.52
CA ILE A 319 -21.93 4.20 -12.93
C ILE A 319 -22.75 2.92 -12.78
N GLU A 320 -23.99 3.06 -12.33
CA GLU A 320 -24.89 1.92 -12.19
C GLU A 320 -25.34 1.41 -13.57
N VAL A 321 -25.29 0.09 -13.76
CA VAL A 321 -25.63 -0.60 -15.01
C VAL A 321 -26.69 -1.68 -14.79
N THR A 322 -27.35 -2.10 -15.87
CA THR A 322 -28.45 -3.07 -15.82
C THR A 322 -28.03 -4.40 -15.19
N SER A 323 -26.90 -4.97 -15.61
CA SER A 323 -26.42 -6.25 -15.08
C SER A 323 -24.91 -6.45 -15.34
N GLN A 324 -24.39 -7.63 -14.97
CA GLN A 324 -23.01 -8.02 -15.30
C GLN A 324 -22.79 -8.23 -16.82
N ASP A 325 -23.85 -8.46 -17.59
CA ASP A 325 -23.78 -8.80 -19.02
C ASP A 325 -24.29 -7.66 -19.90
N ASP A 326 -25.27 -6.89 -19.41
CA ASP A 326 -25.70 -5.62 -19.98
C ASP A 326 -25.08 -4.44 -19.23
N LEU A 327 -24.03 -3.89 -19.84
CA LEU A 327 -23.24 -2.79 -19.28
C LEU A 327 -23.80 -1.41 -19.64
N THR A 328 -25.02 -1.31 -20.16
CA THR A 328 -25.67 -0.02 -20.39
C THR A 328 -25.95 0.68 -19.07
N ALA A 329 -25.71 2.00 -19.03
CA ALA A 329 -25.99 2.80 -17.84
C ALA A 329 -27.50 2.94 -17.66
N LEU A 330 -27.97 2.83 -16.42
CA LEU A 330 -29.39 3.02 -16.13
C LEU A 330 -29.82 4.48 -16.44
N PRO A 331 -31.00 4.71 -17.03
CA PRO A 331 -31.46 6.05 -17.38
C PRO A 331 -31.53 6.97 -16.16
N GLY A 332 -30.89 8.14 -16.25
CA GLY A 332 -30.93 9.17 -15.19
C GLY A 332 -29.96 8.95 -14.03
N GLU A 333 -29.23 7.84 -13.98
CA GLU A 333 -28.22 7.62 -12.94
C GLU A 333 -26.98 8.50 -13.17
N GLN A 334 -26.46 9.05 -12.08
CA GLN A 334 -25.25 9.86 -12.07
C GLN A 334 -24.04 9.00 -11.72
N LYS A 335 -22.85 9.49 -12.07
CA LYS A 335 -21.60 8.88 -11.64
C LYS A 335 -21.42 9.07 -10.13
N VAL A 336 -20.96 8.03 -9.46
CA VAL A 336 -20.76 8.00 -8.01
C VAL A 336 -19.38 7.44 -7.67
N ALA A 337 -18.94 7.63 -6.42
CA ALA A 337 -17.70 7.04 -5.93
C ALA A 337 -17.97 5.68 -5.27
N LEU A 338 -17.18 4.66 -5.63
CA LEU A 338 -17.17 3.35 -4.97
C LEU A 338 -15.81 3.13 -4.31
N LYS A 339 -15.78 3.02 -2.98
CA LYS A 339 -14.61 2.62 -2.18
C LYS A 339 -14.63 1.11 -1.97
N ASP A 340 -13.48 0.48 -2.21
CA ASP A 340 -13.19 -0.95 -2.10
C ASP A 340 -12.02 -1.09 -1.12
N CYS A 341 -12.24 -1.67 0.06
CA CYS A 341 -11.24 -1.74 1.13
C CYS A 341 -11.40 -2.95 2.04
N TRP A 342 -10.44 -3.16 2.95
CA TRP A 342 -10.40 -4.28 3.88
C TRP A 342 -10.48 -3.81 5.33
N VAL A 343 -11.52 -4.21 6.05
CA VAL A 343 -11.75 -3.85 7.46
C VAL A 343 -11.54 -5.07 8.35
N ASP A 344 -11.24 -4.87 9.64
CA ASP A 344 -11.13 -6.00 10.57
C ASP A 344 -12.52 -6.63 10.76
N GLU A 345 -12.56 -7.96 10.77
CA GLU A 345 -13.81 -8.70 10.95
C GLU A 345 -14.46 -8.37 12.30
N GLY A 346 -15.79 -8.22 12.28
CA GLY A 346 -16.58 -7.88 13.47
C GLY A 346 -16.64 -6.38 13.82
N LEU A 347 -15.88 -5.51 13.13
CA LEU A 347 -16.03 -4.06 13.30
C LEU A 347 -17.29 -3.53 12.60
N LEU A 348 -17.83 -2.42 13.12
CA LEU A 348 -18.91 -1.68 12.49
C LEU A 348 -18.48 -1.19 11.10
N SER A 349 -19.40 -1.25 10.15
CA SER A 349 -19.28 -0.61 8.84
C SER A 349 -19.31 0.91 8.97
N GLU A 350 -18.77 1.59 7.96
CA GLU A 350 -18.86 3.04 7.85
C GLU A 350 -20.32 3.52 7.83
N LYS A 351 -21.23 2.73 7.22
CA LYS A 351 -22.66 3.05 7.22
C LYS A 351 -23.27 2.93 8.61
N GLU A 352 -22.98 1.85 9.34
CA GLU A 352 -23.48 1.67 10.72
C GLU A 352 -22.98 2.79 11.64
N ILE A 353 -21.73 3.20 11.50
CA ILE A 353 -21.16 4.35 12.23
C ILE A 353 -21.88 5.65 11.86
N GLN A 354 -22.08 5.91 10.57
CA GLN A 354 -22.79 7.09 10.09
C GLN A 354 -24.24 7.14 10.60
N ASP A 355 -24.95 6.01 10.56
CA ASP A 355 -26.33 5.91 11.05
C ASP A 355 -26.41 6.20 12.56
N GLN A 356 -25.44 5.73 13.36
CA GLN A 356 -25.34 6.07 14.78
C GLN A 356 -25.10 7.55 15.02
N ILE A 357 -24.18 8.17 14.28
CA ILE A 357 -23.90 9.62 14.36
C ILE A 357 -25.17 10.40 14.02
N PHE A 358 -25.82 10.09 12.90
CA PHE A 358 -27.00 10.81 12.43
C PHE A 358 -28.18 10.65 13.39
N ASN A 359 -28.35 9.47 14.01
CA ASN A 359 -29.37 9.26 15.01
C ASN A 359 -29.12 10.07 16.29
N LYS A 360 -27.87 10.22 16.72
CA LYS A 360 -27.54 11.11 17.85
C LYS A 360 -27.80 12.58 17.50
N LEU A 361 -27.43 13.02 16.29
CA LEU A 361 -27.68 14.38 15.81
C LEU A 361 -29.16 14.77 15.82
N LYS A 362 -30.07 13.84 15.50
CA LYS A 362 -31.53 14.08 15.56
C LYS A 362 -32.03 14.49 16.96
N ASN A 363 -31.32 14.08 18.01
CA ASN A 363 -31.70 14.33 19.40
C ASN A 363 -31.04 15.61 19.96
N VAL A 364 -30.13 16.25 19.21
CA VAL A 364 -29.47 17.49 19.62
C VAL A 364 -30.49 18.63 19.60
N ARG A 365 -30.67 19.27 20.76
CA ARG A 365 -31.55 20.42 20.93
C ARG A 365 -30.75 21.72 20.93
N GLU A 366 -31.43 22.85 20.72
CA GLU A 366 -30.79 24.17 20.64
C GLU A 366 -29.96 24.54 21.88
N ALA A 367 -30.40 24.11 23.07
CA ALA A 367 -29.64 24.29 24.32
C ALA A 367 -28.22 23.67 24.28
N ALA A 368 -27.99 22.62 23.48
CA ALA A 368 -26.68 21.96 23.39
C ALA A 368 -25.64 22.78 22.61
N TYR A 369 -26.08 23.78 21.84
CA TYR A 369 -25.22 24.68 21.07
C TYR A 369 -25.58 26.16 21.32
N GLU A 370 -26.14 26.48 22.48
CA GLU A 370 -26.47 27.85 22.87
C GLU A 370 -25.22 28.73 23.08
N TRP A 371 -24.10 28.11 23.44
CA TRP A 371 -22.78 28.74 23.50
C TRP A 371 -22.26 29.23 22.15
N ALA A 372 -22.77 28.69 21.03
CA ALA A 372 -22.23 29.03 19.72
C ALA A 372 -22.58 30.47 19.28
N PRO A 373 -21.68 31.17 18.56
CA PRO A 373 -21.98 32.47 17.98
C PRO A 373 -23.13 32.41 16.96
N PRO A 374 -23.81 33.54 16.64
CA PRO A 374 -25.02 33.53 15.81
C PRO A 374 -24.87 32.87 14.43
N GLU A 375 -23.78 33.14 13.69
CA GLU A 375 -23.56 32.51 12.39
C GLU A 375 -23.23 31.01 12.54
N LEU A 376 -22.45 30.62 13.56
CA LEU A 376 -22.21 29.20 13.86
C LEU A 376 -23.51 28.47 14.20
N LYS A 377 -24.38 29.03 15.05
CA LYS A 377 -25.71 28.47 15.37
C LYS A 377 -26.53 28.22 14.12
N LYS A 378 -26.54 29.17 13.19
CA LYS A 378 -27.23 29.03 11.90
C LYS A 378 -26.64 27.89 11.07
N ARG A 379 -25.31 27.75 11.01
CA ARG A 379 -24.64 26.64 10.32
C ARG A 379 -24.88 25.29 10.98
N ILE A 380 -24.84 25.21 12.31
CA ILE A 380 -25.18 24.01 13.08
C ILE A 380 -26.62 23.61 12.78
N LYS A 381 -27.58 24.54 12.86
CA LYS A 381 -29.00 24.26 12.56
C LYS A 381 -29.20 23.70 11.14
N ALA A 382 -28.51 24.28 10.15
CA ALA A 382 -28.50 23.76 8.78
C ALA A 382 -27.86 22.36 8.70
N GLY A 383 -26.76 22.14 9.42
CA GLY A 383 -26.08 20.85 9.51
C GLY A 383 -26.86 19.77 10.24
N LEU A 384 -27.65 20.10 11.26
CA LEU A 384 -28.55 19.17 11.95
C LEU A 384 -29.72 18.77 11.05
N ALA A 385 -30.23 19.70 10.25
CA ALA A 385 -31.28 19.42 9.27
C ALA A 385 -30.77 18.57 8.09
N CYS A 386 -29.52 18.77 7.67
CA CYS A 386 -28.90 18.03 6.58
C CYS A 386 -27.41 17.72 6.88
N PRO A 387 -27.11 16.70 7.69
CA PRO A 387 -25.72 16.33 8.04
C PRO A 387 -24.88 15.95 6.82
N GLU A 388 -25.56 15.41 5.81
CA GLU A 388 -25.03 14.96 4.52
C GLU A 388 -24.46 16.12 3.66
N ALA A 389 -24.73 17.37 4.04
CA ALA A 389 -24.11 18.55 3.44
C ALA A 389 -22.65 18.78 3.90
N TYR A 390 -22.24 18.09 4.98
CA TYR A 390 -20.93 18.22 5.63
C TYR A 390 -20.22 16.87 5.82
N LEU A 391 -20.95 15.76 5.85
CA LEU A 391 -20.44 14.39 5.94
C LEU A 391 -20.76 13.63 4.65
N MET A 392 -19.80 12.87 4.12
CA MET A 392 -19.99 12.10 2.89
C MET A 392 -21.06 11.02 3.07
N LYS A 393 -22.18 11.13 2.34
CA LYS A 393 -23.32 10.22 2.51
C LYS A 393 -23.03 8.84 1.92
N VAL A 394 -23.21 7.80 2.71
CA VAL A 394 -23.16 6.42 2.23
C VAL A 394 -24.52 6.04 1.62
N LYS A 395 -24.54 5.81 0.31
CA LYS A 395 -25.73 5.35 -0.43
C LYS A 395 -25.95 3.87 -0.17
N TRP A 396 -24.90 3.08 -0.33
CA TRP A 396 -24.90 1.63 -0.12
C TRP A 396 -23.59 1.19 0.52
N ASP A 397 -23.63 0.20 1.38
CA ASP A 397 -22.45 -0.50 1.86
C ASP A 397 -22.68 -2.01 1.86
N TRP A 398 -21.58 -2.76 1.91
CA TRP A 398 -21.67 -4.21 1.99
C TRP A 398 -20.35 -4.85 2.40
N LYS A 399 -20.46 -5.93 3.19
CA LYS A 399 -19.35 -6.75 3.67
C LYS A 399 -19.37 -8.13 3.00
N GLN A 400 -18.21 -8.59 2.55
CA GLN A 400 -18.00 -9.90 1.94
C GLN A 400 -17.66 -11.00 2.94
N LYS A 401 -17.42 -12.21 2.43
CA LYS A 401 -16.68 -13.22 3.19
C LYS A 401 -15.30 -12.68 3.63
N ALA A 402 -14.96 -12.97 4.88
CA ALA A 402 -13.64 -12.71 5.44
C ALA A 402 -12.53 -13.54 4.75
N ASN A 403 -11.28 -13.10 4.91
CA ASN A 403 -10.13 -13.94 4.56
C ASN A 403 -10.09 -15.21 5.42
N LYS A 404 -9.33 -16.21 4.97
CA LYS A 404 -9.11 -17.43 5.74
C LYS A 404 -8.52 -17.12 7.12
N GLU A 405 -8.90 -17.91 8.12
CA GLU A 405 -8.26 -17.88 9.43
C GLU A 405 -6.84 -18.45 9.37
N LYS A 406 -5.98 -17.94 10.26
CA LYS A 406 -4.62 -18.47 10.43
C LYS A 406 -4.69 -19.81 11.18
N PRO A 407 -3.85 -20.80 10.83
CA PRO A 407 -3.69 -22.01 11.63
C PRO A 407 -3.29 -21.70 13.08
N GLU A 408 -3.81 -22.46 14.04
CA GLU A 408 -3.57 -22.25 15.48
C GLU A 408 -2.10 -22.39 15.87
N ASP A 409 -1.39 -23.31 15.21
CA ASP A 409 0.01 -23.64 15.44
C ASP A 409 1.01 -22.72 14.69
N CYS A 410 0.51 -21.64 14.08
CA CYS A 410 1.38 -20.70 13.38
C CYS A 410 2.22 -19.86 14.36
N ARG A 411 3.43 -19.51 13.93
CA ARG A 411 4.36 -18.68 14.72
C ARG A 411 4.83 -17.46 13.94
N PRO A 412 5.10 -16.31 14.61
CA PRO A 412 5.74 -15.17 13.98
C PRO A 412 7.06 -15.54 13.30
N ALA A 413 7.32 -14.94 12.14
CA ALA A 413 8.56 -15.12 11.39
C ALA A 413 9.11 -13.75 10.94
N PRO A 414 9.64 -12.94 11.87
CA PRO A 414 10.18 -11.61 11.55
C PRO A 414 11.37 -11.68 10.59
N ASP A 415 12.21 -12.71 10.73
CA ASP A 415 13.46 -12.85 9.96
C ASP A 415 13.28 -13.47 8.57
N LEU A 416 12.03 -13.77 8.17
CA LEU A 416 11.77 -14.50 6.94
C LEU A 416 12.22 -13.74 5.68
N LEU A 417 12.25 -12.40 5.77
CA LEU A 417 12.78 -11.46 4.78
C LEU A 417 13.96 -10.64 5.35
N SER A 418 14.75 -11.22 6.26
CA SER A 418 15.98 -10.61 6.77
C SER A 418 17.19 -11.35 6.23
N TYR A 419 18.21 -10.62 5.79
CA TYR A 419 19.51 -11.19 5.48
C TYR A 419 20.41 -11.08 6.72
N PRO A 420 21.00 -12.18 7.23
CA PRO A 420 21.92 -12.09 8.36
C PRO A 420 23.18 -11.32 7.93
N VAL A 421 23.37 -10.12 8.46
CA VAL A 421 24.56 -9.31 8.20
C VAL A 421 25.71 -9.92 9.02
N ALA A 422 26.64 -10.60 8.34
CA ALA A 422 27.98 -10.81 8.88
C ALA A 422 28.78 -9.51 8.73
N CYS A 423 29.41 -9.08 9.82
CA CYS A 423 30.17 -7.84 9.92
C CYS A 423 31.33 -7.79 8.89
N SER A 424 31.34 -6.78 8.03
CA SER A 424 32.57 -6.24 7.44
C SER A 424 32.33 -4.80 6.96
N ILE A 425 33.03 -3.86 7.61
CA ILE A 425 33.13 -2.46 7.22
C ILE A 425 34.06 -2.37 6.01
N ALA A 426 33.60 -1.72 4.94
CA ALA A 426 34.42 -0.83 4.12
C ALA A 426 33.50 0.17 3.43
N THR A 427 33.65 1.43 3.82
CA THR A 427 33.02 2.62 3.26
C THR A 427 33.50 2.87 1.85
N GLU A 428 32.59 3.11 0.91
CA GLU A 428 32.83 4.00 -0.23
C GLU A 428 31.55 4.77 -0.57
N ASP A 429 31.68 6.09 -0.58
CA ASP A 429 30.64 7.09 -0.74
C ASP A 429 29.98 7.04 -2.12
N VAL A 430 28.64 6.93 -2.15
CA VAL A 430 27.84 7.30 -3.32
C VAL A 430 26.74 8.26 -2.88
N ILE A 431 26.84 9.48 -3.41
CA ILE A 431 25.95 10.63 -3.22
C ILE A 431 24.52 10.25 -3.60
N ALA A 432 23.62 10.19 -2.60
CA ALA A 432 22.20 9.93 -2.81
C ALA A 432 21.48 11.21 -3.26
N SER A 433 20.98 11.19 -4.51
CA SER A 433 20.03 12.15 -5.03
C SER A 433 18.67 11.99 -4.34
N SER A 434 18.10 13.13 -3.96
CA SER A 434 16.86 13.26 -3.20
C SER A 434 15.62 13.10 -4.08
N HIS A 435 15.04 11.89 -4.10
CA HIS A 435 13.72 11.65 -4.70
C HIS A 435 12.64 11.56 -3.60
N THR A 436 11.67 12.48 -3.66
CA THR A 436 10.47 12.50 -2.82
C THR A 436 9.44 11.53 -3.39
N SER A 437 9.27 10.38 -2.76
CA SER A 437 8.17 9.44 -3.01
C SER A 437 7.35 9.31 -1.73
N GLN A 438 6.07 9.67 -1.77
CA GLN A 438 5.09 9.37 -0.73
C GLN A 438 4.76 7.87 -0.80
N ALA A 439 5.66 7.07 -0.25
CA ALA A 439 5.52 5.63 -0.09
C ALA A 439 5.76 5.28 1.37
N THR A 440 4.85 4.50 1.97
CA THR A 440 5.05 3.86 3.27
C THR A 440 6.34 3.04 3.24
N LYS A 441 7.41 3.57 3.85
CA LYS A 441 8.61 2.81 4.20
C LYS A 441 8.37 2.15 5.56
N ASN A 442 8.72 0.87 5.65
CA ASN A 442 8.61 0.08 6.88
C ASN A 442 9.64 0.53 7.95
N PRO A 443 9.37 0.25 9.25
CA PRO A 443 10.16 0.69 10.40
C PRO A 443 11.41 -0.17 10.73
N LEU A 444 12.04 -0.82 9.75
CA LEU A 444 13.28 -1.58 9.99
C LEU A 444 14.48 -0.92 9.30
N SER A 445 14.90 0.21 9.86
CA SER A 445 16.25 0.75 9.65
C SER A 445 16.61 1.65 10.82
N MET A 446 16.86 1.05 11.98
CA MET A 446 17.51 1.74 13.10
C MET A 446 18.66 0.87 13.60
N SER A 447 19.79 0.93 12.89
CA SER A 447 21.10 0.68 13.50
C SER A 447 21.72 2.03 13.83
N ASN A 448 21.57 2.47 15.08
CA ASN A 448 22.34 3.59 15.60
C ASN A 448 23.76 3.08 15.93
N PRO A 449 24.86 3.68 15.43
CA PRO A 449 26.21 3.12 15.59
C PRO A 449 26.81 3.16 17.01
N HIS A 450 26.05 3.57 18.03
CA HIS A 450 26.56 3.79 19.38
C HIS A 450 25.65 3.19 20.46
N SER A 451 25.36 1.91 20.37
CA SER A 451 24.88 1.13 21.52
C SER A 451 25.77 -0.09 21.72
N PRO A 452 26.20 -0.39 22.96
CA PRO A 452 27.10 -1.50 23.23
C PRO A 452 26.46 -2.83 22.85
N VAL A 453 27.28 -3.73 22.33
CA VAL A 453 26.94 -5.08 21.87
C VAL A 453 26.16 -5.83 22.99
N PRO A 454 24.97 -6.41 22.71
CA PRO A 454 24.29 -7.24 23.69
C PRO A 454 25.04 -8.58 23.85
N VAL A 455 25.31 -8.93 25.09
CA VAL A 455 25.80 -10.25 25.50
C VAL A 455 24.70 -11.29 25.21
N GLU A 456 25.07 -12.44 24.64
CA GLU A 456 24.15 -13.56 24.37
C GLU A 456 23.37 -13.96 25.63
N GLY A 457 22.04 -13.95 25.56
CA GLY A 457 21.17 -14.49 26.61
C GLY A 457 20.00 -13.62 27.08
N GLN A 458 19.81 -12.40 26.56
CA GLN A 458 18.62 -11.59 26.90
C GLN A 458 17.50 -11.75 25.84
N ALA A 459 16.34 -12.18 26.30
CA ALA A 459 15.11 -12.21 25.51
C ALA A 459 14.80 -10.81 24.96
N ILE A 460 14.43 -10.76 23.68
CA ILE A 460 13.89 -9.56 23.02
C ILE A 460 12.71 -9.06 23.89
N PRO A 461 12.62 -7.76 24.24
CA PRO A 461 11.48 -7.23 24.98
C PRO A 461 10.16 -7.62 24.30
N GLU A 462 9.16 -8.05 25.07
CA GLU A 462 7.82 -8.45 24.59
C GLU A 462 7.02 -7.35 23.88
N GLU A 463 7.56 -6.13 23.77
CA GLU A 463 6.88 -4.98 23.23
C GLU A 463 6.86 -4.98 21.70
N GLN A 464 5.64 -5.14 21.16
CA GLN A 464 5.21 -5.03 19.75
C GLN A 464 5.16 -6.32 18.91
N LYS A 465 4.57 -7.40 19.45
CA LYS A 465 3.94 -8.42 18.57
C LYS A 465 2.78 -7.78 17.79
N ARG A 466 2.94 -7.53 16.49
CA ARG A 466 1.82 -7.11 15.62
C ARG A 466 0.73 -8.19 15.63
N GLU A 467 -0.46 -7.83 16.09
CA GLU A 467 -1.63 -8.71 16.04
C GLU A 467 -2.22 -8.71 14.62
N TYR A 468 -2.20 -9.89 13.97
CA TYR A 468 -2.81 -10.07 12.66
C TYR A 468 -4.26 -10.54 12.84
N ARG A 469 -5.20 -9.61 12.68
CA ARG A 469 -6.64 -9.90 12.67
C ARG A 469 -7.10 -10.33 11.29
N VAL A 470 -8.14 -11.16 11.28
CA VAL A 470 -8.84 -11.51 10.05
C VAL A 470 -9.54 -10.26 9.52
N LYS A 471 -9.39 -10.03 8.22
CA LYS A 471 -10.01 -8.92 7.50
C LYS A 471 -11.13 -9.41 6.61
N GLN A 472 -12.13 -8.55 6.50
CA GLN A 472 -13.29 -8.70 5.66
C GLN A 472 -13.26 -7.66 4.55
N HIS A 473 -13.54 -8.08 3.32
CA HIS A 473 -13.62 -7.17 2.19
C HIS A 473 -14.90 -6.34 2.32
N TYR A 474 -14.80 -5.02 2.23
CA TYR A 474 -15.86 -4.05 2.49
C TYR A 474 -15.93 -3.03 1.37
N ARG A 475 -17.16 -2.74 0.93
CA ARG A 475 -17.40 -1.79 -0.17
C ARG A 475 -18.43 -0.76 0.23
N VAL A 476 -18.20 0.47 -0.22
CA VAL A 476 -19.05 1.62 0.06
C VAL A 476 -19.29 2.38 -1.24
N VAL A 477 -20.55 2.66 -1.54
CA VAL A 477 -20.95 3.57 -2.61
C VAL A 477 -21.42 4.86 -1.96
N TYR A 478 -20.75 5.96 -2.27
CA TYR A 478 -21.11 7.29 -1.79
C TYR A 478 -22.13 7.95 -2.71
N ALA A 479 -22.98 8.82 -2.16
CA ALA A 479 -24.01 9.51 -2.93
C ALA A 479 -23.45 10.65 -3.81
N ASP A 480 -22.29 11.20 -3.43
CA ASP A 480 -21.65 12.30 -4.13
C ASP A 480 -20.31 11.86 -4.75
N LEU A 481 -19.92 12.57 -5.80
CA LEU A 481 -18.62 12.46 -6.45
C LEU A 481 -17.84 13.77 -6.25
N GLY A 482 -16.56 13.67 -5.88
CA GLY A 482 -15.72 14.84 -5.65
C GLY A 482 -14.23 14.51 -5.67
N GLU A 483 -13.40 15.54 -5.51
CA GLU A 483 -11.93 15.42 -5.46
C GLU A 483 -11.42 15.68 -4.05
N SER A 484 -10.40 14.93 -3.63
CA SER A 484 -9.72 15.20 -2.34
C SER A 484 -9.10 16.61 -2.31
N LEU A 485 -9.15 17.26 -1.15
CA LEU A 485 -8.47 18.53 -0.88
C LEU A 485 -6.96 18.46 -1.18
N ALA A 486 -6.35 17.27 -1.08
CA ALA A 486 -4.97 17.01 -1.49
C ALA A 486 -4.68 17.42 -2.95
N TYR A 487 -5.71 17.44 -3.82
CA TYR A 487 -5.59 17.83 -5.23
C TYR A 487 -6.14 19.21 -5.55
N ALA A 488 -6.61 19.96 -4.54
CA ALA A 488 -7.11 21.32 -4.74
C ALA A 488 -6.03 22.21 -5.38
N THR A 489 -6.41 23.01 -6.37
CA THR A 489 -5.49 23.82 -7.18
C THR A 489 -5.52 25.31 -6.84
N ASN A 490 -6.41 25.73 -5.94
CA ASN A 490 -6.56 27.12 -5.53
C ASN A 490 -6.88 27.22 -4.04
N LEU A 491 -6.48 28.35 -3.44
CA LEU A 491 -6.66 28.60 -2.02
C LEU A 491 -8.14 28.81 -1.64
N ALA A 492 -8.96 29.37 -2.52
CA ALA A 492 -10.38 29.66 -2.23
C ALA A 492 -11.17 28.38 -1.91
N ASP A 493 -10.93 27.30 -2.66
CA ASP A 493 -11.50 25.98 -2.39
C ASP A 493 -11.03 25.42 -1.03
N ALA A 494 -9.75 25.61 -0.69
CA ALA A 494 -9.20 25.14 0.59
C ALA A 494 -9.78 25.92 1.79
N VAL A 495 -9.89 27.25 1.67
CA VAL A 495 -10.53 28.11 2.68
C VAL A 495 -11.99 27.70 2.88
N ARG A 496 -12.72 27.44 1.79
CA ARG A 496 -14.09 26.92 1.87
C ARG A 496 -14.15 25.58 2.58
N ALA A 497 -13.19 24.70 2.31
CA ALA A 497 -13.11 23.41 2.97
C ALA A 497 -12.87 23.52 4.48
N PHE A 498 -12.06 24.47 4.93
CA PHE A 498 -11.82 24.67 6.36
C PHE A 498 -13.09 25.04 7.13
N GLU A 499 -13.93 25.91 6.56
CA GLU A 499 -15.23 26.26 7.12
C GLU A 499 -16.15 25.04 7.25
N ASP A 500 -16.33 24.33 6.14
CA ASP A 500 -17.24 23.18 6.07
C ASP A 500 -16.80 22.04 6.98
N ILE A 501 -15.49 21.79 7.06
CA ILE A 501 -14.94 20.73 7.90
C ILE A 501 -14.97 21.13 9.37
N PHE A 502 -14.78 22.41 9.71
CA PHE A 502 -15.00 22.86 11.08
C PHE A 502 -16.44 22.60 11.53
N ILE A 503 -17.42 22.87 10.66
CA ILE A 503 -18.83 22.56 10.94
C ILE A 503 -19.05 21.05 11.06
N ALA A 504 -18.46 20.24 10.18
CA ALA A 504 -18.51 18.78 10.27
C ALA A 504 -17.97 18.25 11.62
N LEU A 505 -16.83 18.78 12.07
CA LEU A 505 -16.22 18.42 13.38
C LEU A 505 -17.07 18.91 14.55
N THR A 506 -17.75 20.05 14.42
CA THR A 506 -18.71 20.55 15.42
C THR A 506 -19.92 19.63 15.52
N LEU A 507 -20.44 19.14 14.37
CA LEU A 507 -21.52 18.15 14.37
C LEU A 507 -21.07 16.84 15.03
N LEU A 508 -19.87 16.34 14.73
CA LEU A 508 -19.34 15.15 15.41
C LEU A 508 -19.24 15.35 16.92
N PHE A 509 -18.73 16.51 17.37
CA PHE A 509 -18.68 16.87 18.79
C PHE A 509 -20.07 16.85 19.44
N LEU A 510 -21.09 17.45 18.80
CA LEU A 510 -22.47 17.44 19.30
C LEU A 510 -23.11 16.05 19.30
N ALA A 511 -22.71 15.17 18.36
CA ALA A 511 -23.10 13.76 18.37
C ALA A 511 -22.34 12.95 19.44
N GLY A 512 -21.30 13.52 20.02
CA GLY A 512 -20.35 12.84 20.88
C GLY A 512 -19.50 11.78 20.19
N TRP A 513 -19.03 12.11 18.99
CA TRP A 513 -18.11 11.32 18.21
C TRP A 513 -16.85 12.12 17.88
N VAL A 514 -15.75 11.39 17.68
CA VAL A 514 -14.48 11.91 17.17
C VAL A 514 -14.10 11.16 15.90
N HIS A 515 -13.54 11.85 14.91
CA HIS A 515 -13.20 11.29 13.60
C HIS A 515 -11.92 10.45 13.63
N ARG A 516 -10.86 10.95 14.30
CA ARG A 516 -9.57 10.30 14.55
C ARG A 516 -8.62 10.15 13.35
N ASP A 517 -9.09 10.42 12.14
CA ASP A 517 -8.28 10.38 10.91
C ASP A 517 -8.53 11.59 9.99
N VAL A 518 -8.59 12.81 10.55
CA VAL A 518 -8.79 14.04 9.76
C VAL A 518 -7.52 14.34 8.95
N SER A 519 -7.63 14.37 7.63
CA SER A 519 -6.53 14.62 6.69
C SER A 519 -7.02 15.28 5.40
N GLU A 520 -6.12 15.89 4.62
CA GLU A 520 -6.49 16.43 3.29
C GLU A 520 -7.02 15.35 2.32
N GLY A 521 -6.66 14.08 2.53
CA GLY A 521 -7.16 12.93 1.79
C GLY A 521 -8.63 12.63 2.06
N ASN A 522 -9.07 12.84 3.30
CA ASN A 522 -10.41 12.53 3.78
C ASN A 522 -11.37 13.72 3.72
N ILE A 523 -10.92 14.87 3.20
CA ILE A 523 -11.75 16.04 2.91
C ILE A 523 -12.03 16.05 1.41
N ILE A 524 -13.30 15.85 1.03
CA ILE A 524 -13.72 15.73 -0.38
C ILE A 524 -14.45 16.99 -0.81
N LEU A 525 -13.93 17.65 -1.84
CA LEU A 525 -14.53 18.80 -2.50
C LEU A 525 -15.56 18.32 -3.52
N VAL A 526 -16.84 18.56 -3.23
CA VAL A 526 -17.98 18.26 -4.10
C VAL A 526 -18.42 19.55 -4.78
N ARG A 527 -18.41 19.57 -6.11
CA ARG A 527 -18.84 20.72 -6.90
C ARG A 527 -20.23 20.48 -7.47
N ASN A 528 -21.12 21.44 -7.33
CA ASN A 528 -22.45 21.42 -7.91
C ASN A 528 -22.78 22.79 -8.54
N GLY A 529 -23.97 22.93 -9.12
CA GLY A 529 -24.42 24.20 -9.73
C GLY A 529 -24.46 25.39 -8.76
N ASN A 530 -24.39 25.15 -7.45
CA ASN A 530 -24.43 26.16 -6.40
C ASN A 530 -23.03 26.49 -5.83
N GLY A 531 -21.96 25.88 -6.37
CA GLY A 531 -20.58 26.13 -5.96
C GLY A 531 -19.88 24.89 -5.41
N VAL A 532 -18.95 25.12 -4.48
CA VAL A 532 -18.07 24.09 -3.91
C VAL A 532 -18.44 23.88 -2.44
N ARG A 533 -18.58 22.61 -2.05
CA ARG A 533 -18.77 22.19 -0.67
C ARG A 533 -17.69 21.19 -0.33
N ALA A 534 -17.16 21.24 0.89
CA ALA A 534 -16.33 20.16 1.40
C ALA A 534 -17.15 19.24 2.30
N LYS A 535 -16.91 17.95 2.16
CA LYS A 535 -17.49 16.92 3.01
C LYS A 535 -16.39 16.09 3.65
N LEU A 536 -16.52 15.82 4.94
CA LEU A 536 -15.64 14.90 5.66
C LEU A 536 -16.03 13.46 5.30
N ASN A 537 -15.06 12.66 4.91
CA ASN A 537 -15.20 11.28 4.49
C ASN A 537 -14.41 10.35 5.42
N ASP A 538 -14.67 9.04 5.31
CA ASP A 538 -13.89 7.98 5.96
C ASP A 538 -14.12 7.88 7.48
N LEU A 539 -15.37 7.60 7.87
CA LEU A 539 -15.80 7.48 9.27
C LEU A 539 -15.39 6.15 9.93
N GLU A 540 -14.64 5.27 9.27
CA GLU A 540 -14.33 3.93 9.76
C GLU A 540 -13.55 3.92 11.10
N TYR A 541 -12.76 4.98 11.34
CA TYR A 541 -12.05 5.19 12.61
C TYR A 541 -12.84 5.99 13.63
N ALA A 542 -13.97 6.57 13.25
CA ALA A 542 -14.72 7.40 14.16
C ALA A 542 -15.21 6.59 15.37
N ARG A 543 -15.22 7.21 16.55
CA ARG A 543 -15.65 6.56 17.79
C ARG A 543 -16.49 7.48 18.63
N ASP A 544 -17.40 6.87 19.38
CA ASP A 544 -18.08 7.50 20.50
C ASP A 544 -17.05 7.86 21.57
N PHE A 545 -16.95 9.14 21.93
CA PHE A 545 -15.96 9.56 22.92
C PHE A 545 -16.26 9.04 24.34
N ASN A 546 -17.51 8.60 24.59
CA ASN A 546 -17.98 8.13 25.90
C ASN A 546 -17.81 6.62 26.16
N GLN A 547 -17.45 5.81 25.14
CA GLN A 547 -17.36 4.35 25.28
C GLN A 547 -15.92 3.85 25.46
N ASP A 548 -15.68 2.99 26.46
CA ASP A 548 -14.36 2.44 26.80
C ASP A 548 -13.66 1.72 25.63
N ASP A 549 -12.37 2.05 25.45
CA ASP A 549 -11.46 1.69 24.34
C ASP A 549 -11.09 0.20 24.24
N ARG A 550 -12.06 -0.73 24.17
CA ARG A 550 -11.73 -2.17 24.19
C ARG A 550 -11.36 -2.77 22.83
N VAL A 551 -11.66 -2.12 21.70
CA VAL A 551 -11.36 -2.68 20.36
C VAL A 551 -10.87 -1.60 19.39
N VAL A 552 -9.55 -1.34 19.43
CA VAL A 552 -8.87 -0.55 18.40
C VAL A 552 -8.53 -1.48 17.24
N SER A 553 -8.63 -0.99 15.99
CA SER A 553 -8.02 -1.71 14.86
C SER A 553 -6.52 -1.85 15.16
N THR A 554 -6.01 -3.08 15.10
CA THR A 554 -4.62 -3.40 15.46
C THR A 554 -3.64 -3.03 14.36
N ASP A 555 -4.16 -2.59 13.21
CA ASP A 555 -3.31 -2.06 12.16
C ASP A 555 -2.62 -0.80 12.67
N PRO A 556 -1.28 -0.70 12.51
CA PRO A 556 -0.59 0.54 12.82
C PRO A 556 -1.29 1.67 12.07
N LYS A 557 -1.57 2.79 12.75
CA LYS A 557 -2.13 4.00 12.15
C LYS A 557 -1.21 4.45 11.01
N THR A 558 -1.44 3.92 9.83
CA THR A 558 -0.66 4.13 8.62
C THR A 558 -1.45 5.10 7.75
N GLY A 559 -1.61 6.31 8.29
CA GLY A 559 -2.00 7.51 7.56
C GLY A 559 -0.82 8.48 7.60
N THR A 560 -0.75 9.41 6.65
CA THR A 560 0.28 10.44 6.62
C THR A 560 0.38 11.13 7.99
N PRO A 561 1.44 10.90 8.82
CA PRO A 561 1.51 11.40 10.19
C PRO A 561 1.53 12.93 10.28
N TYR A 562 1.62 13.61 9.14
CA TYR A 562 1.65 15.07 8.98
C TYR A 562 0.53 15.77 9.75
N PHE A 563 -0.64 15.14 9.84
CA PHE A 563 -1.84 15.73 10.45
C PHE A 563 -2.22 15.06 11.76
N MET A 564 -1.48 14.03 12.19
CA MET A 564 -1.75 13.35 13.46
C MET A 564 -1.48 14.31 14.63
N PRO A 565 -2.39 14.44 15.60
CA PRO A 565 -2.21 15.33 16.75
C PRO A 565 -0.97 14.95 17.56
N ILE A 566 -0.28 15.93 18.18
CA ILE A 566 1.03 15.67 18.80
C ILE A 566 0.94 14.66 19.92
N GLU A 567 0.00 14.77 20.86
CA GLU A 567 -0.10 13.82 21.97
C GLU A 567 -0.26 12.39 21.45
N ILE A 568 -1.19 12.20 20.50
CA ILE A 568 -1.50 10.93 19.86
C ILE A 568 -0.32 10.37 19.06
N HIS A 569 0.43 11.24 18.37
CA HIS A 569 1.59 10.83 17.60
C HIS A 569 2.79 10.48 18.50
N SER A 570 2.98 11.19 19.61
CA SER A 570 4.04 10.85 20.57
C SER A 570 3.68 9.69 21.50
N GLY A 571 2.40 9.41 21.72
CA GLY A 571 1.94 8.50 22.77
C GLY A 571 1.98 9.09 24.18
N ASP A 572 2.38 10.36 24.31
CA ASP A 572 2.59 11.05 25.59
C ASP A 572 1.83 12.39 25.64
N PHE A 573 1.28 12.71 26.81
CA PHE A 573 0.69 14.01 27.09
C PHE A 573 1.67 15.17 26.83
N LEU A 574 1.15 16.30 26.33
CA LEU A 574 1.89 17.55 26.18
C LEU A 574 2.13 18.17 27.56
N SER A 575 3.23 17.78 28.21
CA SER A 575 3.73 18.49 29.41
C SER A 575 4.28 19.87 29.03
N LEU A 576 3.40 20.84 28.82
CA LEU A 576 3.73 22.25 28.77
C LEU A 576 4.06 22.70 30.19
N LYS A 577 5.31 22.45 30.64
CA LYS A 577 5.78 23.03 31.90
C LYS A 577 5.80 24.54 31.71
N THR A 578 4.80 25.22 32.26
CA THR A 578 4.77 26.66 32.38
C THR A 578 6.11 27.09 32.97
N THR A 579 6.86 27.89 32.24
CA THR A 579 8.11 28.52 32.70
C THR A 579 7.79 29.60 33.74
N ALA A 580 6.95 29.29 34.74
CA ALA A 580 6.83 30.07 35.94
C ALA A 580 8.04 29.70 36.81
N LYS A 581 8.92 30.68 37.04
CA LYS A 581 10.07 30.59 37.94
C LYS A 581 9.71 29.79 39.20
N ARG A 582 10.11 28.52 39.29
CA ARG A 582 10.14 27.81 40.58
C ARG A 582 11.18 28.54 41.43
N SER A 583 10.70 29.41 42.31
CA SER A 583 11.51 30.06 43.32
C SER A 583 12.30 29.00 44.09
N ILE A 584 13.60 29.24 44.25
CA ILE A 584 14.54 28.42 45.03
C ILE A 584 14.03 28.17 46.47
N SER A 585 13.12 29.02 46.96
CA SER A 585 12.45 28.85 48.26
C SER A 585 11.63 27.55 48.40
N SER A 586 11.10 27.01 47.30
CA SER A 586 10.31 25.76 47.33
C SER A 586 11.17 24.49 47.48
N ARG A 587 12.50 24.61 47.39
CA ARG A 587 13.43 23.46 47.46
C ARG A 587 13.98 23.21 48.87
N MET A 588 13.64 24.05 49.86
CA MET A 588 14.12 23.95 51.25
C MET A 588 13.04 23.54 52.26
N LYS A 589 11.80 23.25 51.84
CA LYS A 589 10.69 22.90 52.74
C LYS A 589 9.86 21.71 52.25
N SER A 590 10.51 20.56 52.09
CA SER A 590 9.82 19.26 52.12
C SER A 590 10.86 18.14 52.26
N GLY A 591 11.43 18.05 53.46
CA GLY A 591 11.91 16.79 54.00
C GLY A 591 10.81 16.24 54.88
N GLY A 592 10.17 15.14 54.46
CA GLY A 592 9.10 14.49 55.20
C GLY A 592 8.24 13.63 54.29
N ASP A 593 8.30 12.32 54.52
CA ASP A 593 7.50 11.22 53.97
C ASP A 593 6.27 11.61 53.12
N GLU A 594 6.32 11.29 51.83
CA GLU A 594 5.12 11.00 51.05
C GLU A 594 5.08 9.50 50.76
N SER A 595 4.20 8.82 51.48
CA SER A 595 3.65 7.53 51.12
C SER A 595 3.25 7.54 49.64
N PHE A 596 3.79 6.59 48.87
CA PHE A 596 3.44 6.29 47.48
C PHE A 596 1.92 6.03 47.37
N ALA A 597 1.13 7.08 47.18
CA ALA A 597 -0.21 6.95 46.65
C ALA A 597 -0.06 6.51 45.19
N MET A 598 -0.51 5.30 44.89
CA MET A 598 -0.59 4.77 43.53
C MET A 598 -1.33 5.78 42.64
N SER A 599 -0.57 6.54 41.85
CA SER A 599 -1.15 7.39 40.83
C SER A 599 -1.80 6.47 39.81
N HIS A 600 -3.12 6.60 39.66
CA HIS A 600 -3.83 6.00 38.55
C HIS A 600 -3.15 6.53 37.28
N GLN A 601 -2.47 5.65 36.56
CA GLN A 601 -1.74 5.96 35.34
C GLN A 601 -2.76 6.55 34.35
N ARG A 602 -2.76 7.88 34.17
CA ARG A 602 -3.66 8.54 33.21
C ARG A 602 -3.42 7.94 31.83
N VAL A 603 -4.42 7.28 31.26
CA VAL A 603 -4.34 6.72 29.91
C VAL A 603 -4.63 7.85 28.92
N LEU A 604 -3.73 8.07 27.96
CA LEU A 604 -3.92 9.06 26.90
C LEU A 604 -5.06 8.62 25.98
N ARG A 605 -6.14 9.41 25.93
CA ARG A 605 -7.35 9.12 25.14
C ARG A 605 -7.56 10.15 24.03
N TYR A 606 -8.02 9.69 22.87
CA TYR A 606 -8.39 10.59 21.77
C TYR A 606 -9.69 11.35 22.11
N HIS A 607 -9.80 12.63 21.74
CA HIS A 607 -10.93 13.51 22.07
C HIS A 607 -11.12 14.60 21.00
N SER A 608 -12.20 15.39 21.06
CA SER A 608 -12.62 16.30 19.97
C SER A 608 -11.60 17.37 19.58
N VAL A 609 -10.87 17.95 20.54
CA VAL A 609 -9.79 18.92 20.27
C VAL A 609 -8.65 18.32 19.43
N HIS A 610 -8.45 17.00 19.46
CA HIS A 610 -7.46 16.35 18.61
C HIS A 610 -7.84 16.45 17.12
N ASP A 611 -9.12 16.31 16.75
CA ASP A 611 -9.55 16.51 15.36
C ASP A 611 -9.36 17.98 14.92
N LEU A 612 -9.55 18.93 15.84
CA LEU A 612 -9.30 20.36 15.60
C LEU A 612 -7.80 20.66 15.42
N GLU A 613 -6.91 19.97 16.13
CA GLU A 613 -5.46 20.04 15.89
C GLU A 613 -5.10 19.50 14.50
N SER A 614 -5.70 18.38 14.08
CA SER A 614 -5.50 17.85 12.73
C SER A 614 -5.90 18.86 11.65
N LEU A 615 -7.04 19.54 11.82
CA LEU A 615 -7.46 20.62 10.91
C LEU A 615 -6.43 21.77 10.88
N TRP A 616 -5.89 22.18 12.03
CA TRP A 616 -4.84 23.20 12.09
C TRP A 616 -3.58 22.79 11.31
N TRP A 617 -3.11 21.55 11.47
CA TRP A 617 -1.96 21.04 10.72
C TRP A 617 -2.21 21.04 9.20
N ILE A 618 -3.44 20.74 8.76
CA ILE A 618 -3.83 20.83 7.34
C ILE A 618 -3.75 22.28 6.84
N MET A 619 -4.26 23.25 7.61
CA MET A 619 -4.16 24.68 7.25
C MET A 619 -2.71 25.12 7.11
N VAL A 620 -1.87 24.81 8.10
CA VAL A 620 -0.42 25.11 8.09
C VAL A 620 0.27 24.47 6.89
N PHE A 621 -0.05 23.21 6.59
CA PHE A 621 0.52 22.50 5.45
C PHE A 621 0.14 23.14 4.11
N ILE A 622 -1.14 23.44 3.90
CA ILE A 622 -1.61 24.06 2.66
C ILE A 622 -0.97 25.45 2.46
N ILE A 623 -1.01 26.30 3.49
CA ILE A 623 -0.54 27.69 3.41
C ILE A 623 0.98 27.76 3.22
N LEU A 624 1.75 26.93 3.94
CA LEU A 624 3.21 27.05 3.97
C LEU A 624 3.93 26.14 2.96
N LYS A 625 3.27 25.10 2.45
CA LYS A 625 3.91 24.11 1.57
C LYS A 625 3.26 23.98 0.20
N ARG A 626 1.96 24.24 0.07
CA ARG A 626 1.25 24.03 -1.20
C ARG A 626 1.04 25.31 -1.99
N ILE A 627 1.06 26.50 -1.39
CA ILE A 627 0.98 27.74 -2.17
C ILE A 627 2.22 27.86 -3.07
N LYS A 628 2.02 28.11 -4.37
CA LYS A 628 3.13 28.30 -5.31
C LYS A 628 4.01 29.47 -4.88
N GLY A 629 5.33 29.23 -4.83
CA GLY A 629 6.31 30.24 -4.41
C GLY A 629 6.40 30.48 -2.89
N SER A 630 5.68 29.71 -2.07
CA SER A 630 5.85 29.73 -0.61
C SER A 630 7.22 29.18 -0.20
N ARG A 631 7.72 29.62 0.95
CA ARG A 631 8.95 29.08 1.55
C ARG A 631 8.57 27.87 2.40
N PRO A 632 8.85 26.63 1.97
CA PRO A 632 8.39 25.45 2.69
C PRO A 632 9.06 25.37 4.05
N LEU A 633 8.28 25.00 5.07
CA LEU A 633 8.82 24.57 6.37
C LEU A 633 9.82 23.42 6.18
N PRO A 634 10.79 23.26 7.11
CA PRO A 634 11.67 22.11 7.11
C PRO A 634 10.88 20.80 7.02
N SER A 635 11.28 19.90 6.12
CA SER A 635 10.60 18.62 5.88
C SER A 635 10.42 17.78 7.15
N ARG A 636 11.28 17.99 8.16
CA ARG A 636 11.24 17.31 9.46
C ARG A 636 9.98 17.59 10.29
N ILE A 637 9.29 18.72 10.08
CA ILE A 637 8.02 19.02 10.79
C ILE A 637 6.90 18.11 10.27
N PHE A 638 6.84 17.91 8.97
CA PHE A 638 5.88 17.01 8.31
C PHE A 638 6.58 15.69 7.98
N THR A 639 6.69 14.82 8.98
CA THR A 639 7.36 13.52 8.86
C THR A 639 6.39 12.35 8.64
N THR A 640 6.87 11.31 7.95
CA THR A 640 6.22 10.00 7.81
C THR A 640 6.67 8.99 8.88
N ASP A 641 7.49 9.42 9.83
CA ASP A 641 7.97 8.58 10.92
C ASP A 641 6.86 8.21 11.90
N HIS A 642 7.07 7.16 12.69
CA HIS A 642 6.11 6.69 13.71
C HIS A 642 6.03 7.60 14.93
N PHE A 643 7.02 8.48 15.10
CA PHE A 643 7.08 9.47 16.18
C PHE A 643 7.28 10.86 15.59
N PRO A 644 6.70 11.91 16.21
CA PRO A 644 6.88 13.27 15.74
C PRO A 644 8.34 13.69 15.95
N HIS A 645 8.94 14.28 14.91
CA HIS A 645 10.27 14.88 15.06
C HIS A 645 10.23 15.96 16.17
N PRO A 646 11.29 16.11 17.00
CA PRO A 646 11.31 17.10 18.08
C PRO A 646 11.00 18.53 17.65
N ASP A 647 11.39 18.90 16.43
CA ASP A 647 11.10 20.22 15.85
C ASP A 647 9.60 20.46 15.64
N ARG A 648 8.81 19.42 15.35
CA ARG A 648 7.35 19.53 15.23
C ARG A 648 6.73 19.90 16.57
N ARG A 649 7.09 19.16 17.63
CA ARG A 649 6.64 19.45 19.01
C ARG A 649 7.08 20.86 19.40
N LYS A 650 8.36 21.21 19.21
CA LYS A 650 8.88 22.55 19.47
C LYS A 650 8.20 23.64 18.65
N PHE A 651 7.73 23.36 17.44
CA PHE A 651 7.02 24.33 16.60
C PHE A 651 5.62 24.59 17.14
N PHE A 652 4.90 23.53 17.51
CA PHE A 652 3.54 23.62 18.05
C PHE A 652 3.50 24.25 19.46
N THR A 653 4.50 24.00 20.30
CA THR A 653 4.52 24.46 21.69
C THR A 653 5.26 25.79 21.88
N ARG A 654 5.34 26.66 20.86
CA ARG A 654 6.07 27.94 20.97
C ARG A 654 5.30 29.03 21.73
N GLY A 655 4.00 28.85 21.96
CA GLY A 655 3.14 29.87 22.54
C GLY A 655 3.20 31.17 21.73
N SER A 656 3.32 32.31 22.43
CA SER A 656 3.34 33.65 21.82
C SER A 656 4.43 33.87 20.77
N TYR A 657 5.51 33.08 20.75
CA TYR A 657 6.57 33.18 19.74
C TYR A 657 6.21 32.52 18.40
N LEU A 658 5.10 31.80 18.29
CA LEU A 658 4.70 31.12 17.06
C LEU A 658 4.40 32.11 15.94
N GLU A 659 3.72 33.22 16.25
CA GLU A 659 3.39 34.26 15.28
C GLU A 659 4.66 34.81 14.59
N THR A 660 5.69 35.14 15.37
CA THR A 660 6.97 35.65 14.85
C THR A 660 7.65 34.66 13.91
N ARG A 661 7.43 33.36 14.11
CA ARG A 661 7.96 32.29 13.25
C ARG A 661 7.12 32.07 12.00
N LEU A 662 5.80 32.26 12.07
CA LEU A 662 4.89 32.12 10.94
C LEU A 662 4.99 33.30 9.98
N ARG A 663 5.13 34.53 10.49
CA ARG A 663 5.19 35.76 9.69
C ARG A 663 6.17 35.72 8.50
N PRO A 664 7.44 35.28 8.63
CA PRO A 664 8.35 35.20 7.49
C PRO A 664 8.11 34.00 6.56
N LEU A 665 7.22 33.07 6.92
CA LEU A 665 6.91 31.87 6.15
C LEU A 665 5.61 31.99 5.35
N VAL A 666 4.64 32.73 5.89
CA VAL A 666 3.36 33.00 5.24
C VAL A 666 3.58 34.02 4.10
N PRO A 667 3.02 33.79 2.89
CA PRO A 667 3.08 34.75 1.79
C PRO A 667 2.61 36.16 2.17
N ASP A 668 3.27 37.21 1.67
CA ASP A 668 3.01 38.60 2.03
C ASP A 668 1.53 39.02 1.88
N LEU A 669 0.86 38.54 0.84
CA LEU A 669 -0.56 38.80 0.61
C LEU A 669 -1.44 38.24 1.73
N LEU A 670 -1.13 37.05 2.22
CA LEU A 670 -1.83 36.42 3.35
C LEU A 670 -1.43 37.04 4.69
N CYS A 671 -0.21 37.57 4.80
CA CYS A 671 0.20 38.35 5.96
C CYS A 671 -0.62 39.64 6.10
N LYS A 672 -0.95 40.31 4.99
CA LYS A 672 -1.87 41.48 5.02
C LYS A 672 -3.27 41.13 5.52
N CYS A 673 -3.70 39.88 5.33
CA CYS A 673 -4.96 39.34 5.85
C CYS A 673 -4.79 38.66 7.22
N ALA A 674 -3.75 39.01 7.98
CA ALA A 674 -3.50 38.51 9.32
C ALA A 674 -3.41 36.97 9.45
N THR A 675 -3.07 36.25 8.38
CA THR A 675 -3.08 34.77 8.38
C THR A 675 -2.09 34.17 9.39
N HIS A 676 -0.92 34.80 9.58
CA HIS A 676 0.06 34.36 10.59
C HIS A 676 -0.45 34.55 12.03
N ILE A 677 -1.23 35.60 12.28
CA ILE A 677 -1.88 35.87 13.56
C ILE A 677 -2.99 34.86 13.80
N PHE A 678 -3.87 34.62 12.80
CA PHE A 678 -4.93 33.63 12.87
C PHE A 678 -4.40 32.22 13.22
N LEU A 679 -3.38 31.74 12.49
CA LEU A 679 -2.78 30.44 12.75
C LEU A 679 -2.14 30.34 14.14
N ALA A 680 -1.52 31.42 14.63
CA ALA A 680 -0.96 31.46 15.97
C ALA A 680 -2.03 31.45 17.06
N ALA A 681 -3.09 32.27 16.90
CA ALA A 681 -4.22 32.32 17.83
C ALA A 681 -4.98 30.99 17.89
N TYR A 682 -5.19 30.33 16.74
CA TYR A 682 -5.78 28.99 16.70
C TYR A 682 -4.94 28.00 17.54
N ASN A 683 -3.61 27.97 17.31
CA ASN A 683 -2.70 27.11 18.07
C ASN A 683 -2.69 27.43 19.56
N GLU A 684 -2.78 28.70 19.94
CA GLU A 684 -2.84 29.13 21.32
C GLU A 684 -4.07 28.57 22.03
N GLN A 685 -5.25 28.59 21.40
CA GLN A 685 -6.46 27.97 21.95
C GLN A 685 -6.31 26.45 22.14
N LEU A 686 -5.71 25.75 21.17
CA LEU A 686 -5.41 24.31 21.31
C LEU A 686 -4.44 24.05 22.47
N CYS A 687 -3.36 24.84 22.58
CA CYS A 687 -2.39 24.69 23.65
C CYS A 687 -3.01 25.00 25.02
N HIS A 688 -3.84 26.05 25.11
CA HIS A 688 -4.57 26.39 26.33
C HIS A 688 -5.43 25.21 26.81
N PHE A 689 -6.15 24.56 25.90
CA PHE A 689 -6.92 23.36 26.23
C PHE A 689 -6.01 22.21 26.71
N TYR A 690 -4.88 21.94 26.06
CA TYR A 690 -3.97 20.88 26.51
C TYR A 690 -3.35 21.14 27.92
N VAL A 691 -3.22 22.40 28.34
CA VAL A 691 -2.71 22.73 29.70
C VAL A 691 -3.81 22.73 30.74
N ASN A 692 -4.95 23.37 30.43
CA ASN A 692 -5.95 23.75 31.42
C ASN A 692 -7.28 23.01 31.25
N GLY A 693 -7.55 22.45 30.07
CA GLY A 693 -8.83 21.83 29.74
C GLY A 693 -9.03 20.50 30.45
N ARG A 694 -10.27 20.25 30.87
CA ARG A 694 -10.71 18.99 31.46
C ARG A 694 -11.42 18.17 30.39
N VAL A 695 -10.87 16.99 30.09
CA VAL A 695 -11.39 16.08 29.05
C VAL A 695 -12.82 15.59 29.35
N ASP A 696 -13.23 15.59 30.62
CA ASP A 696 -14.58 15.20 31.04
C ASP A 696 -15.56 16.40 31.11
N ASP A 697 -15.08 17.62 30.89
CA ASP A 697 -15.90 18.84 30.97
C ASP A 697 -16.33 19.31 29.58
N THR A 698 -17.64 19.33 29.34
CA THR A 698 -18.17 19.76 28.05
C THR A 698 -17.99 21.27 27.83
N GLU A 699 -18.00 22.09 28.88
CA GLU A 699 -17.89 23.56 28.77
C GLU A 699 -16.51 23.98 28.24
N ASP A 700 -15.45 23.28 28.66
CA ASP A 700 -14.08 23.53 28.19
C ASP A 700 -13.96 23.28 26.67
N TYR A 701 -14.66 22.28 26.13
CA TYR A 701 -14.73 22.07 24.69
C TYR A 701 -15.49 23.19 24.00
N GLN A 702 -16.66 23.57 24.51
CA GLN A 702 -17.52 24.59 23.92
C GLN A 702 -16.77 25.92 23.73
N GLY A 703 -16.03 26.37 24.75
CA GLY A 703 -15.23 27.60 24.67
C GLY A 703 -14.14 27.56 23.60
N VAL A 704 -13.53 26.38 23.35
CA VAL A 704 -12.56 26.19 22.26
C VAL A 704 -13.25 26.30 20.90
N TYR A 705 -14.37 25.62 20.69
CA TYR A 705 -15.11 25.68 19.42
C TYR A 705 -15.63 27.10 19.12
N GLU A 706 -16.14 27.81 20.14
CA GLU A 706 -16.57 29.20 20.03
C GLU A 706 -15.43 30.10 19.56
N SER A 707 -14.32 30.12 20.30
CA SER A 707 -13.17 30.98 20.02
C SER A 707 -12.55 30.70 18.64
N LEU A 708 -12.47 29.42 18.26
CA LEU A 708 -11.92 29.04 16.95
C LEU A 708 -12.84 29.43 15.80
N TRP A 709 -14.17 29.34 15.98
CA TRP A 709 -15.12 29.77 14.96
C TRP A 709 -14.99 31.26 14.67
N GLU A 710 -14.97 32.11 15.70
CA GLU A 710 -14.82 33.56 15.54
C GLU A 710 -13.54 33.92 14.78
N GLY A 711 -12.44 33.23 15.10
CA GLY A 711 -11.17 33.38 14.38
C GLY A 711 -11.28 32.96 12.91
N ILE A 712 -11.91 31.82 12.61
CA ILE A 712 -12.13 31.32 11.25
C ILE A 712 -12.98 32.30 10.45
N GLU A 713 -14.13 32.72 11.00
CA GLU A 713 -15.07 33.63 10.35
C GLU A 713 -14.40 34.97 10.00
N TYR A 714 -13.68 35.55 10.95
CA TYR A 714 -12.94 36.79 10.74
C TYR A 714 -11.86 36.64 9.66
N TRP A 715 -11.03 35.60 9.73
CA TRP A 715 -9.96 35.34 8.77
C TRP A 715 -10.51 35.06 7.35
N MET A 716 -11.62 34.34 7.24
CA MET A 716 -12.30 34.10 5.98
C MET A 716 -12.83 35.39 5.35
N GLY A 717 -13.37 36.30 6.16
CA GLY A 717 -13.79 37.63 5.71
C GLY A 717 -12.65 38.42 5.07
N LEU A 718 -11.44 38.32 5.63
CA LEU A 718 -10.23 38.98 5.10
C LEU A 718 -9.65 38.31 3.86
N THR A 719 -9.86 37.01 3.68
CA THR A 719 -9.25 36.21 2.59
C THR A 719 -10.18 35.96 1.40
N LYS A 720 -11.46 36.34 1.48
CA LYS A 720 -12.50 36.06 0.47
C LYS A 720 -12.14 36.45 -0.97
N ASP A 721 -11.39 37.54 -1.15
CA ASP A 721 -11.04 38.10 -2.46
C ASP A 721 -9.63 37.68 -2.92
N ILE A 722 -8.90 36.91 -2.10
CA ILE A 722 -7.56 36.43 -2.42
C ILE A 722 -7.63 35.27 -3.41
N LYS A 723 -6.93 35.44 -4.53
CA LYS A 723 -6.72 34.38 -5.51
C LYS A 723 -5.27 33.94 -5.46
N MET A 724 -5.04 32.71 -5.03
CA MET A 724 -3.72 32.08 -5.03
C MET A 724 -3.82 30.66 -5.54
N GLU A 725 -2.83 30.26 -6.34
CA GLU A 725 -2.74 28.91 -6.87
C GLU A 725 -1.97 28.00 -5.90
N LEU A 726 -2.47 26.77 -5.78
CA LEU A 726 -1.81 25.68 -5.06
C LEU A 726 -1.06 24.80 -6.06
N GLU A 727 0.07 24.26 -5.62
CA GLU A 727 0.77 23.17 -6.30
C GLU A 727 -0.15 21.95 -6.39
N ASP A 728 -0.33 21.45 -7.62
CA ASP A 728 -1.00 20.19 -7.88
C ASP A 728 0.02 19.04 -7.73
N PRO A 729 -0.13 18.15 -6.74
CA PRO A 729 0.79 17.03 -6.55
C PRO A 729 0.91 16.12 -7.78
N ARG A 730 -0.13 16.07 -8.64
CA ARG A 730 -0.15 15.26 -9.87
C ARG A 730 0.80 15.79 -10.94
N LYS A 731 1.14 17.09 -10.92
CA LYS A 731 1.99 17.75 -11.93
C LYS A 731 3.48 17.72 -11.58
N ARG A 732 3.88 17.10 -10.46
CA ARG A 732 5.30 16.82 -10.19
C ARG A 732 5.78 15.74 -11.15
N ILE A 733 6.23 16.15 -12.33
CA ILE A 733 6.97 15.28 -13.25
C ILE A 733 8.23 14.82 -12.49
N PRO A 734 8.44 13.52 -12.27
CA PRO A 734 9.73 13.02 -11.81
C PRO A 734 10.74 13.40 -12.88
N THR A 735 11.73 14.21 -12.53
CA THR A 735 12.81 14.68 -13.41
C THR A 735 13.57 13.53 -14.09
N ASP A 736 13.44 12.30 -13.61
CA ASP A 736 13.99 11.09 -14.23
C ASP A 736 13.28 10.68 -15.54
N SER A 737 12.05 11.16 -15.79
CA SER A 737 11.26 10.75 -16.96
C SER A 737 11.80 11.34 -18.27
N GLN A 738 12.55 12.46 -18.22
CA GLN A 738 13.24 13.00 -19.39
C GLN A 738 14.55 12.27 -19.71
N ALA A 739 15.17 11.59 -18.73
CA ALA A 739 16.33 10.73 -18.98
C ALA A 739 15.92 9.43 -19.71
N ILE A 740 14.70 8.93 -19.46
CA ILE A 740 14.13 7.76 -20.15
C ILE A 740 13.79 8.10 -21.62
N ARG A 741 13.26 9.31 -21.91
CA ARG A 741 13.00 9.76 -23.29
C ARG A 741 14.29 9.90 -24.13
N LYS A 742 15.45 10.16 -23.53
CA LYS A 742 16.75 10.20 -24.25
C LYS A 742 17.38 8.82 -24.47
N ARG A 743 17.19 7.85 -23.56
CA ARG A 743 17.66 6.46 -23.76
C ARG A 743 16.84 5.67 -24.78
N ALA A 744 15.55 6.00 -24.95
CA ALA A 744 14.70 5.38 -25.96
C ALA A 744 15.00 5.84 -27.41
N ARG A 745 15.82 6.89 -27.60
CA ARG A 745 16.23 7.36 -28.94
C ARG A 745 17.64 6.92 -29.36
N SER A 746 18.41 6.25 -28.48
CA SER A 746 19.80 5.84 -28.79
C SER A 746 20.00 4.32 -28.93
N VAL A 747 18.94 3.51 -28.90
CA VAL A 747 19.02 2.06 -29.14
C VAL A 747 18.16 1.73 -30.34
N GLY A 748 18.69 2.07 -31.51
CA GLY A 748 18.01 1.90 -32.79
C GLY A 748 18.92 2.23 -33.95
N SER A 749 20.11 1.61 -34.01
CA SER A 749 20.80 1.26 -35.25
C SER A 749 22.13 0.58 -34.93
N SER A 750 22.17 -0.75 -35.01
CA SER A 750 23.38 -1.48 -35.39
C SER A 750 23.04 -2.94 -35.68
N GLY A 751 22.79 -3.23 -36.95
CA GLY A 751 22.86 -4.56 -37.53
C GLY A 751 23.41 -4.45 -38.95
N GLY A 752 24.44 -5.24 -39.27
CA GLY A 752 24.85 -5.52 -40.65
C GLY A 752 26.32 -5.26 -41.00
N ASP A 753 27.16 -6.26 -40.70
CA ASP A 753 28.15 -6.93 -41.55
C ASP A 753 29.32 -6.25 -42.32
N HIS A 754 30.43 -7.00 -42.24
CA HIS A 754 31.52 -7.27 -43.20
C HIS A 754 32.80 -6.41 -43.27
N SER A 755 33.90 -7.08 -42.89
CA SER A 755 35.27 -7.14 -43.47
C SER A 755 35.75 -6.01 -44.40
N ASP A 756 36.88 -5.37 -44.08
CA ASP A 756 38.21 -5.69 -44.62
C ASP A 756 39.32 -4.72 -44.14
N SER A 757 40.46 -5.30 -43.78
CA SER A 757 41.86 -4.95 -44.08
C SER A 757 42.36 -3.49 -44.38
N ARG A 758 43.49 -3.13 -43.72
CA ARG A 758 44.55 -2.10 -44.05
C ARG A 758 44.20 -0.62 -43.75
N GLY A 759 45.04 0.24 -43.20
CA GLY A 759 46.43 0.21 -42.69
C GLY A 759 46.85 1.65 -42.31
N SER A 760 47.85 1.78 -41.43
CA SER A 760 48.90 2.84 -41.30
C SER A 760 48.51 4.33 -41.48
N LEU A 761 48.55 5.16 -40.42
CA LEU A 761 49.72 5.91 -39.84
C LEU A 761 49.85 7.36 -40.36
N GLU A 762 50.24 8.23 -39.43
CA GLU A 762 50.69 9.65 -39.55
C GLU A 762 49.61 10.70 -39.81
N GLY A 763 49.57 11.87 -39.15
CA GLY A 763 50.51 12.58 -38.28
C GLY A 763 50.02 14.04 -38.08
N PRO A 764 50.64 14.84 -37.19
CA PRO A 764 49.94 15.87 -36.39
C PRO A 764 50.35 17.33 -36.70
N SER A 765 49.65 18.33 -36.13
CA SER A 765 50.28 19.47 -35.40
C SER A 765 49.29 20.50 -34.81
N ASP A 766 49.30 20.57 -33.47
CA ASP A 766 49.21 21.69 -32.52
C ASP A 766 48.76 23.14 -32.84
N ARG A 767 47.90 23.65 -31.92
CA ARG A 767 47.88 24.98 -31.22
C ARG A 767 47.71 26.26 -32.07
N LYS A 768 46.89 27.28 -31.74
CA LYS A 768 46.66 27.97 -30.45
C LYS A 768 45.59 29.10 -30.60
N LYS A 769 44.84 29.36 -29.51
CA LYS A 769 44.32 30.65 -28.96
C LYS A 769 43.49 31.65 -29.79
N GLN A 770 42.22 31.77 -29.36
CA GLN A 770 41.51 32.95 -28.83
C GLN A 770 41.69 34.34 -29.47
N LYS A 771 40.57 34.93 -29.91
CA LYS A 771 40.07 36.25 -29.45
C LYS A 771 38.63 36.46 -29.92
N GLY A 772 37.78 37.00 -29.04
CA GLY A 772 36.47 37.54 -29.40
C GLY A 772 36.51 39.07 -29.47
N VAL A 773 35.43 39.66 -30.00
CA VAL A 773 34.60 40.75 -29.41
C VAL A 773 33.88 41.54 -30.53
N ASN A 774 32.55 41.61 -30.36
CA ASN A 774 31.54 42.62 -30.72
C ASN A 774 31.53 43.36 -32.07
N GLY A 775 30.36 43.28 -32.73
CA GLY A 775 29.33 44.33 -32.60
C GLY A 775 29.01 45.16 -33.85
N GLY A 776 27.70 45.25 -34.18
CA GLY A 776 27.13 46.47 -34.77
C GLY A 776 26.37 46.36 -36.12
N GLN A 777 25.04 46.50 -36.02
CA GLN A 777 24.14 47.33 -36.85
C GLN A 777 23.77 47.02 -38.33
N ALA A 778 22.45 47.19 -38.56
CA ALA A 778 21.77 47.79 -39.74
C ALA A 778 21.68 46.89 -41.00
N THR A 779 20.61 46.83 -41.81
CA THR A 779 19.41 47.64 -42.13
C THR A 779 18.48 46.76 -43.00
N ASP A 780 17.15 47.01 -42.96
CA ASP A 780 16.20 47.19 -44.09
C ASP A 780 16.16 46.15 -45.25
N GLU A 781 15.08 45.85 -45.98
CA GLU A 781 13.70 46.32 -46.14
C GLU A 781 13.03 45.35 -47.13
N GLU A 782 11.68 45.39 -47.20
CA GLU A 782 10.81 45.07 -48.36
C GLU A 782 10.89 43.68 -49.04
N GLY A 783 9.81 43.03 -49.45
CA GLY A 783 8.44 43.47 -49.70
C GLY A 783 7.91 42.70 -50.92
N THR A 784 6.63 42.30 -50.85
CA THR A 784 5.71 42.09 -51.99
C THR A 784 6.06 41.01 -53.06
N ALA A 785 5.14 40.38 -53.77
CA ALA A 785 3.75 39.98 -53.60
C ALA A 785 3.33 39.21 -54.88
N VAL A 786 2.11 38.67 -54.84
CA VAL A 786 1.14 38.51 -55.94
C VAL A 786 1.21 37.26 -56.85
N GLN A 787 -0.02 36.77 -57.09
CA GLN A 787 -0.58 36.03 -58.24
C GLN A 787 -0.50 34.50 -58.15
N GLY A 788 -1.61 33.76 -58.28
CA GLY A 788 -2.99 34.14 -58.61
C GLY A 788 -3.70 32.99 -59.32
N MET A 789 -5.00 32.85 -59.04
CA MET A 789 -6.05 32.11 -59.80
C MET A 789 -5.90 30.58 -59.91
N GLY A 790 -6.95 29.76 -59.83
CA GLY A 790 -8.41 29.88 -59.62
C GLY A 790 -8.88 28.50 -59.11
N GLY A 791 -10.06 28.25 -58.54
CA GLY A 791 -11.38 28.83 -58.73
C GLY A 791 -12.34 27.66 -58.99
N ILE A 792 -13.48 27.64 -58.28
CA ILE A 792 -14.72 26.82 -58.46
C ILE A 792 -14.74 25.50 -57.64
N ALA A 793 -15.29 25.49 -56.42
CA ALA A 793 -16.70 25.32 -55.98
C ALA A 793 -17.01 23.83 -55.64
N ARG A 794 -17.76 23.40 -54.62
CA ARG A 794 -18.65 24.02 -53.60
C ARG A 794 -18.94 22.92 -52.53
N GLU A 795 -19.18 23.34 -51.27
CA GLU A 795 -20.08 22.77 -50.23
C GLU A 795 -19.98 21.26 -49.87
N ASP A 796 -19.93 20.77 -48.61
CA ASP A 796 -20.44 21.31 -47.35
C ASP A 796 -19.90 20.55 -46.11
N SER A 797 -19.74 21.30 -45.02
CA SER A 797 -19.88 20.94 -43.58
C SER A 797 -19.10 19.76 -42.94
N ASN A 798 -18.16 20.09 -42.04
CA ASN A 798 -18.22 19.86 -40.57
C ASN A 798 -16.80 19.65 -39.94
N PRO A 799 -16.32 20.53 -39.04
CA PRO A 799 -14.97 20.42 -38.47
C PRO A 799 -14.95 19.61 -37.16
N ARG A 800 -14.16 18.52 -37.13
CA ARG A 800 -13.59 17.96 -35.88
C ARG A 800 -12.15 18.44 -35.74
N ILE A 801 -11.95 19.47 -34.93
CA ILE A 801 -10.63 19.93 -34.52
C ILE A 801 -10.07 18.95 -33.48
N ARG A 802 -8.97 18.30 -33.87
CA ARG A 802 -8.02 17.62 -32.98
C ARG A 802 -7.34 18.66 -32.09
N GLY A 803 -7.24 18.36 -30.80
CA GLY A 803 -6.35 19.05 -29.86
C GLY A 803 -5.53 18.01 -29.10
N THR A 804 -4.42 17.62 -29.70
CA THR A 804 -3.31 16.88 -29.10
C THR A 804 -2.68 17.68 -27.96
N TRP A 805 -2.41 17.05 -26.82
CA TRP A 805 -1.51 17.58 -25.80
C TRP A 805 -0.49 16.50 -25.44
N ASP A 806 0.77 16.86 -25.66
CA ASP A 806 2.02 16.12 -25.45
C ASP A 806 2.61 16.46 -24.06
#